data_AF-J6EGA4-F1
#
_entry.id   AF-J6EGA4-F1
#
_cell.length_a   1.000
_cell.length_b   1.000
_cell.length_c   1.000
_cell.angle_alpha   90.00
_cell.angle_beta   90.00
_cell.angle_gamma   90.00
#
_symmetry.space_group_name_H-M   'P 1'
#
loop_
_entity.id
_entity.type
_entity.pdbx_description
1 polymer ?
#
loop_
_entity_poly.entity_id
_entity_poly.type
_entity_poly.pdbx_seq_one_letter_code
_entity_poly.pdbx_strand_id
1 'polypeptide(L)'
;MSLPISNLIEKYRSTKDNDLKYMLLRQNFEINDIENELIPLINYLLLPILVEEQDMEILNLVSFQVFPNLVLTLIRDNATAAHLGWVTSLVWEPLLDQSMIYANRSFVLIETLRNILQRIENVPRSYCCQPAGNAFGFISKFIVEMKRHMLEIGAAQFSHSLHESNMLIYIESLDLLLKFNLFSNATCPSLLVTLPFDILSDIFTIAQNYSATNTNESIDRITEKLLLTSAQLTHPIDLENLCPKINDNTLSIVSRIWYKFGPMANGIFTERLLPVILSPPQSEGECSIETVLEIIYNFHPFFSFLTLKDNRPLLSDSIINRLRTGLFSMLRTLNLSLSRAHNGKSGDGRQPIDSDDGFDSDNDPEQQAYLDELISDNDDEHMYGSDTDDEKADDINVEKNDETAKDISETNKILFIFAELHYPHKEHFSELLTELQTKIAIDSSLIDKILSQDAIEFSTPCGKLIDLNEILSEVKANKLARKDDIIYTLTHSLSLQAYSDLSVLQLSIEVVDQLLVKNHSNNISRDEQFQLIKLILPHLKTNKSFIDTLKAGNFTQKIDEGVTLRTMILSLLLQLLPLDYSMLGEILPTIAKYSVRDKDLTVRDLSLQLSHQILDTYYNHLIGVDWDWYNDDFYQVLKETCTKKDIDTDLLQQFPPYSPHK
;
A
#
# COMPACT_ATOMS: atom_id res chain seq x y z
N MET A 1 27.11 -17.94 34.94
CA MET A 1 26.38 -19.10 35.46
C MET A 1 24.98 -18.63 35.79
N SER A 2 24.00 -19.05 35.00
CA SER A 2 22.58 -18.77 35.23
C SER A 2 22.12 -19.44 36.54
N LEU A 3 21.25 -18.76 37.28
CA LEU A 3 20.65 -19.32 38.50
C LEU A 3 19.53 -20.29 38.09
N PRO A 4 19.41 -21.49 38.69
CA PRO A 4 18.26 -22.37 38.41
C PRO A 4 16.94 -21.64 38.66
N ILE A 5 15.95 -21.81 37.77
CA ILE A 5 14.69 -21.06 37.83
C ILE A 5 13.94 -21.26 39.15
N SER A 6 13.96 -22.47 39.71
CA SER A 6 13.38 -22.76 41.03
C SER A 6 14.00 -21.89 42.14
N ASN A 7 15.32 -21.74 42.14
CA ASN A 7 16.04 -20.90 43.10
C ASN A 7 15.77 -19.41 42.88
N LEU A 8 15.55 -18.97 41.64
CA LEU A 8 15.19 -17.60 41.31
C LEU A 8 13.80 -17.27 41.89
N ILE A 9 12.81 -18.13 41.63
CA ILE A 9 11.44 -17.97 42.13
C ILE A 9 11.45 -17.90 43.67
N GLU A 10 12.18 -18.81 44.32
CA GLU A 10 12.31 -18.82 45.78
C GLU A 10 12.95 -17.52 46.31
N LYS A 11 14.06 -17.09 45.71
CA LYS A 11 14.74 -15.84 46.11
C LYS A 11 13.85 -14.62 45.93
N TYR A 12 13.17 -14.50 44.80
CA TYR A 12 12.26 -13.39 44.52
C TYR A 12 11.13 -13.32 45.56
N ARG A 13 10.50 -14.46 45.87
CA ARG A 13 9.40 -14.52 46.85
C ARG A 13 9.86 -14.32 48.30
N SER A 14 11.10 -14.69 48.61
CA SER A 14 11.66 -14.57 49.96
C SER A 14 12.05 -13.13 50.33
N THR A 15 12.32 -12.28 49.34
CA THR A 15 12.75 -10.90 49.56
C THR A 15 11.60 -9.90 49.50
N LYS A 16 11.64 -8.89 50.37
CA LYS A 16 10.75 -7.71 50.32
C LYS A 16 11.44 -6.47 49.74
N ASP A 17 12.74 -6.58 49.46
CA ASP A 17 13.55 -5.49 48.91
C ASP A 17 13.32 -5.39 47.39
N ASN A 18 12.78 -4.26 46.94
CA ASN A 18 12.45 -4.01 45.54
C ASN A 18 13.70 -3.87 44.67
N ASP A 19 14.82 -3.36 45.21
CA ASP A 19 16.09 -3.29 44.48
C ASP A 19 16.63 -4.70 44.22
N LEU A 20 16.54 -5.58 45.22
CA LEU A 20 16.95 -6.97 45.05
C LEU A 20 16.06 -7.72 44.06
N LYS A 21 14.75 -7.50 44.10
CA LYS A 21 13.80 -8.04 43.10
C LYS A 21 14.14 -7.56 41.69
N TYR A 22 14.39 -6.26 41.52
CA TYR A 22 14.77 -5.66 40.25
C TYR A 22 16.09 -6.24 39.71
N MET A 23 17.10 -6.38 40.57
CA MET A 23 18.39 -7.00 40.22
C MET A 23 18.25 -8.47 39.82
N LEU A 24 17.38 -9.24 40.47
CA LEU A 24 17.13 -10.64 40.15
C LEU A 24 16.49 -10.79 38.76
N LEU A 25 15.53 -9.92 38.43
CA LEU A 25 14.81 -9.95 37.15
C LEU A 25 15.66 -9.49 35.95
N ARG A 26 16.71 -8.69 36.18
CA ARG A 26 17.65 -8.27 35.11
C ARG A 26 18.70 -9.34 34.74
N GLN A 27 18.72 -10.48 35.43
CA GLN A 27 19.65 -11.56 35.09
C GLN A 27 19.21 -12.23 33.79
N ASN A 28 20.17 -12.68 32.98
CA ASN A 28 19.85 -13.45 31.78
C ASN A 28 19.29 -14.84 32.17
N PHE A 29 18.10 -15.16 31.66
CA PHE A 29 17.48 -16.47 31.79
C PHE A 29 18.00 -17.37 30.68
N GLU A 30 18.75 -18.41 31.05
CA GLU A 30 19.05 -19.52 30.14
C GLU A 30 17.98 -20.58 30.36
N ILE A 31 17.10 -20.77 29.38
CA ILE A 31 16.03 -21.78 29.43
C ILE A 31 16.42 -22.89 28.46
N ASN A 32 16.67 -24.08 29.01
CA ASN A 32 17.04 -25.26 28.25
C ASN A 32 15.84 -26.21 28.03
N ASP A 33 14.78 -26.08 28.84
CA ASP A 33 13.60 -26.95 28.79
C ASP A 33 12.30 -26.15 28.95
N ILE A 34 11.44 -26.15 27.92
CA ILE A 34 10.17 -25.43 27.94
C ILE A 34 9.23 -25.97 29.04
N GLU A 35 9.13 -27.28 29.21
CA GLU A 35 8.16 -27.87 30.16
C GLU A 35 8.61 -27.66 31.60
N ASN A 36 9.88 -27.89 31.89
CA ASN A 36 10.39 -27.89 33.26
C ASN A 36 10.89 -26.52 33.75
N GLU A 37 11.21 -25.59 32.85
CA GLU A 37 11.80 -24.29 33.22
C GLU A 37 10.90 -23.11 32.82
N LEU A 38 10.39 -23.07 31.58
CA LEU A 38 9.56 -21.95 31.12
C LEU A 38 8.20 -21.91 31.82
N ILE A 39 7.51 -23.05 31.92
CA ILE A 39 6.18 -23.11 32.55
C ILE A 39 6.24 -22.60 34.01
N PRO A 40 7.15 -23.06 34.87
CA PRO A 40 7.29 -22.52 36.22
C PRO A 40 7.65 -21.04 36.24
N LEU A 41 8.53 -20.58 35.34
CA LEU A 41 8.91 -19.17 35.29
C LEU A 41 7.72 -18.27 34.97
N ILE A 42 6.92 -18.63 33.96
CA ILE A 42 5.74 -17.85 33.57
C ILE A 42 4.69 -17.89 34.69
N ASN A 43 4.31 -19.08 35.14
CA ASN A 43 3.17 -19.26 36.05
C ASN A 43 3.46 -18.87 37.50
N TYR A 44 4.72 -18.99 37.96
CA TYR A 44 5.07 -18.73 39.36
C TYR A 44 5.88 -17.46 39.58
N LEU A 45 6.38 -16.82 38.51
CA LEU A 45 7.09 -15.54 38.62
C LEU A 45 6.47 -14.45 37.75
N LEU A 46 6.51 -14.60 36.42
CA LEU A 46 6.19 -13.48 35.52
C LEU A 46 4.72 -13.07 35.59
N LEU A 47 3.77 -14.01 35.47
CA LEU A 47 2.34 -13.70 35.58
C LEU A 47 1.96 -13.15 36.97
N PRO A 48 2.40 -13.77 38.10
CA PRO A 48 2.17 -13.20 39.42
C PRO A 48 2.69 -11.78 39.57
N ILE A 49 3.85 -11.44 38.98
CA ILE A 49 4.36 -10.06 39.02
C ILE A 49 3.40 -9.10 38.31
N LEU A 50 2.90 -9.46 37.12
CA LEU A 50 1.99 -8.60 36.36
C LEU A 50 0.63 -8.39 37.05
N VAL A 51 0.19 -9.36 37.85
CA VAL A 51 -1.13 -9.32 38.52
C VAL A 51 -1.04 -8.71 39.92
N GLU A 52 -0.08 -9.17 40.73
CA GLU A 52 -0.05 -8.93 42.18
C GLU A 52 0.95 -7.85 42.61
N GLU A 53 2.02 -7.61 41.85
CA GLU A 53 3.09 -6.69 42.26
C GLU A 53 2.60 -5.23 42.27
N GLN A 54 2.94 -4.50 43.33
CA GLN A 54 2.53 -3.10 43.50
C GLN A 54 3.59 -2.11 43.03
N ASP A 55 4.84 -2.54 42.98
CA ASP A 55 5.94 -1.71 42.48
C ASP A 55 5.86 -1.57 40.94
N MET A 56 5.65 -0.34 40.49
CA MET A 56 5.49 -0.02 39.07
C MET A 56 6.80 -0.18 38.28
N GLU A 57 7.97 -0.01 38.88
CA GLU A 57 9.24 -0.19 38.18
C GLU A 57 9.50 -1.66 37.89
N ILE A 58 9.20 -2.53 38.85
CA ILE A 58 9.28 -3.98 38.67
C ILE A 58 8.26 -4.46 37.63
N LEU A 59 7.02 -3.98 37.72
CA LEU A 59 5.96 -4.31 36.78
C LEU A 59 6.33 -3.86 35.35
N ASN A 60 6.83 -2.64 35.19
CA ASN A 60 7.30 -2.13 33.90
C ASN A 60 8.52 -2.89 33.39
N LEU A 61 9.47 -3.26 34.26
CA LEU A 61 10.61 -4.09 33.88
C LEU A 61 10.13 -5.42 33.28
N VAL A 62 9.12 -6.06 33.88
CA VAL A 62 8.58 -7.31 33.37
C VAL A 62 7.82 -7.14 32.07
N SER A 63 6.89 -6.18 32.00
CA SER A 63 6.04 -5.91 30.83
C SER A 63 6.84 -5.48 29.59
N PHE A 64 7.83 -4.59 29.75
CA PHE A 64 8.53 -3.96 28.61
C PHE A 64 9.84 -4.65 28.23
N GLN A 65 10.48 -5.37 29.16
CA GLN A 65 11.83 -5.90 28.94
C GLN A 65 11.94 -7.40 29.18
N VAL A 66 11.68 -7.88 30.39
CA VAL A 66 12.00 -9.26 30.77
C VAL A 66 11.16 -10.25 29.98
N PHE A 67 9.83 -10.12 30.01
CA PHE A 67 8.95 -11.08 29.34
C PHE A 67 9.10 -11.03 27.81
N PRO A 68 9.07 -9.85 27.16
CA PRO A 68 9.30 -9.76 25.71
C PRO A 68 10.65 -10.33 25.25
N ASN A 69 11.74 -10.03 25.96
CA ASN A 69 13.08 -10.52 25.56
C ASN A 69 13.22 -12.03 25.77
N LEU A 70 12.60 -12.58 26.83
CA LEU A 70 12.60 -14.00 27.10
C LEU A 70 11.94 -14.77 25.95
N VAL A 71 10.71 -14.39 25.59
CA VAL A 71 9.95 -15.02 24.50
C VAL A 71 10.72 -14.91 23.19
N LEU A 72 11.29 -13.74 22.90
CA LEU A 72 12.06 -13.52 21.68
C LEU A 72 13.30 -14.43 21.58
N THR A 73 14.03 -14.58 22.67
CA THR A 73 15.24 -15.42 22.74
C THR A 73 14.88 -16.88 22.47
N LEU A 74 13.80 -17.36 23.10
CA LEU A 74 13.30 -18.72 22.90
C LEU A 74 12.82 -19.00 21.47
N ILE A 75 12.19 -18.03 20.82
CA ILE A 75 11.76 -18.16 19.42
C ILE A 75 12.98 -18.27 18.49
N ARG A 76 14.04 -17.49 18.74
CA ARG A 76 15.28 -17.54 17.96
C ARG A 76 16.01 -18.87 18.12
N ASP A 77 16.07 -19.39 19.34
CA ASP A 77 16.82 -20.60 19.65
C ASP A 77 16.07 -21.88 19.23
N ASN A 78 14.72 -21.85 19.13
CA ASN A 78 13.87 -22.99 18.77
C ASN A 78 13.25 -22.89 17.35
N ALA A 79 13.96 -22.25 16.43
CA ALA A 79 13.61 -21.83 15.06
C ALA A 79 12.96 -22.84 14.07
N THR A 80 12.43 -23.98 14.49
CA THR A 80 11.61 -24.83 13.60
C THR A 80 10.13 -24.46 13.73
N ALA A 81 9.54 -23.98 12.63
CA ALA A 81 8.13 -23.58 12.45
C ALA A 81 7.08 -24.53 13.09
N ALA A 82 7.39 -25.83 13.17
CA ALA A 82 6.51 -26.84 13.77
C ALA A 82 6.33 -26.72 15.30
N HIS A 83 7.13 -25.91 15.99
CA HIS A 83 7.19 -25.89 17.45
C HIS A 83 6.62 -24.64 18.12
N LEU A 84 6.13 -23.62 17.41
CA LEU A 84 5.71 -22.37 18.05
C LEU A 84 4.35 -22.43 18.77
N GLY A 85 3.61 -23.54 18.72
CA GLY A 85 2.30 -23.66 19.38
C GLY A 85 2.33 -23.38 20.89
N TRP A 86 3.48 -23.59 21.54
CA TRP A 86 3.67 -23.27 22.96
C TRP A 86 3.52 -21.77 23.24
N VAL A 87 3.82 -20.88 22.28
CA VAL A 87 3.70 -19.44 22.49
C VAL A 87 2.25 -19.07 22.75
N THR A 88 1.32 -19.63 21.97
CA THR A 88 -0.11 -19.41 22.18
C THR A 88 -0.57 -19.99 23.51
N SER A 89 -0.23 -21.25 23.82
CA SER A 89 -0.75 -21.93 25.02
C SER A 89 -0.08 -21.53 26.34
N LEU A 90 1.18 -21.11 26.33
CA LEU A 90 1.95 -20.77 27.54
C LEU A 90 2.13 -19.27 27.76
N VAL A 91 2.00 -18.45 26.71
CA VAL A 91 2.22 -17.00 26.80
C VAL A 91 0.92 -16.25 26.56
N TRP A 92 0.33 -16.39 25.37
CA TRP A 92 -0.82 -15.54 25.00
C TRP A 92 -2.10 -15.89 25.75
N GLU A 93 -2.49 -17.17 25.78
CA GLU A 93 -3.70 -17.63 26.47
C GLU A 93 -3.65 -17.27 27.97
N PRO A 94 -2.55 -17.53 28.71
CA PRO A 94 -2.47 -17.10 30.09
C PRO A 94 -2.56 -15.58 30.29
N LEU A 95 -1.91 -14.76 29.44
CA LEU A 95 -2.00 -13.30 29.55
C LEU A 95 -3.44 -12.80 29.35
N LEU A 96 -4.14 -13.32 28.34
CA LEU A 96 -5.54 -12.96 28.06
C LEU A 96 -6.49 -13.49 29.14
N ASP A 97 -6.29 -14.71 29.63
CA ASP A 97 -7.14 -15.29 30.67
C ASP A 97 -7.01 -14.52 31.99
N GLN A 98 -5.79 -14.12 32.34
CA GLN A 98 -5.55 -13.27 33.50
C GLN A 98 -6.14 -11.87 33.32
N SER A 99 -6.17 -11.32 32.10
CA SER A 99 -6.76 -9.99 31.85
C SER A 99 -8.28 -10.00 32.10
N MET A 100 -8.94 -11.09 31.71
CA MET A 100 -10.37 -11.30 31.93
C MET A 100 -10.73 -11.49 33.41
N ILE A 101 -9.83 -12.08 34.21
CA ILE A 101 -10.04 -12.32 35.65
C ILE A 101 -9.73 -11.05 36.45
N TYR A 102 -8.63 -10.37 36.14
CA TYR A 102 -8.12 -9.22 36.89
C TYR A 102 -8.35 -7.92 36.12
N ALA A 103 -9.59 -7.45 36.06
CA ALA A 103 -9.98 -6.25 35.30
C ALA A 103 -9.11 -5.01 35.61
N ASN A 104 -8.65 -4.83 36.86
CA ASN A 104 -7.79 -3.71 37.26
C ASN A 104 -6.35 -3.80 36.72
N ARG A 105 -5.95 -4.96 36.19
CA ARG A 105 -4.61 -5.27 35.65
C ARG A 105 -4.65 -5.63 34.17
N SER A 106 -5.83 -5.66 33.56
CA SER A 106 -5.99 -6.06 32.16
C SER A 106 -5.12 -5.24 31.22
N PHE A 107 -5.04 -3.92 31.43
CA PHE A 107 -4.20 -3.02 30.63
C PHE A 107 -2.74 -3.47 30.60
N VAL A 108 -2.14 -3.73 31.77
CA VAL A 108 -0.72 -4.15 31.88
C VAL A 108 -0.49 -5.49 31.18
N LEU A 109 -1.45 -6.42 31.32
CA LEU A 109 -1.37 -7.75 30.71
C LEU A 109 -1.44 -7.67 29.18
N ILE A 110 -2.34 -6.85 28.64
CA ILE A 110 -2.46 -6.63 27.20
C ILE A 110 -1.28 -5.81 26.66
N GLU A 111 -0.79 -4.83 27.40
CA GLU A 111 0.44 -4.10 27.06
C GLU A 111 1.65 -5.03 27.02
N THR A 112 1.76 -5.97 27.96
CA THR A 112 2.80 -7.00 27.96
C THR A 112 2.68 -7.88 26.70
N LEU A 113 1.47 -8.31 26.35
CA LEU A 113 1.22 -9.07 25.12
C LEU A 113 1.63 -8.27 23.88
N ARG A 114 1.24 -6.98 23.81
CA ARG A 114 1.62 -6.06 22.74
C ARG A 114 3.14 -5.95 22.60
N ASN A 115 3.85 -5.75 23.70
CA ASN A 115 5.31 -5.65 23.71
C ASN A 115 6.00 -6.93 23.25
N ILE A 116 5.48 -8.10 23.64
CA ILE A 116 5.95 -9.40 23.14
C ILE A 116 5.76 -9.48 21.62
N LEU A 117 4.55 -9.22 21.12
CA LEU A 117 4.24 -9.30 19.69
C LEU A 117 5.05 -8.30 18.85
N GLN A 118 5.22 -7.07 19.34
CA GLN A 118 6.00 -6.03 18.68
C GLN A 118 7.48 -6.42 18.57
N ARG A 119 8.05 -7.07 19.60
CA ARG A 119 9.42 -7.60 19.53
C ARG A 119 9.56 -8.71 18.49
N ILE A 120 8.54 -9.56 18.36
CA ILE A 120 8.51 -10.66 17.39
C ILE A 120 8.38 -10.12 15.96
N GLU A 121 7.50 -9.14 15.71
CA GLU A 121 7.31 -8.54 14.37
C GLU A 121 8.63 -7.95 13.82
N ASN A 122 9.48 -7.42 14.70
CA ASN A 122 10.77 -6.83 14.34
C ASN A 122 11.89 -7.84 14.02
N VAL A 123 11.64 -9.15 14.08
CA VAL A 123 12.63 -10.19 13.75
C VAL A 123 12.39 -10.75 12.35
N PRO A 124 13.46 -11.04 11.56
CA PRO A 124 13.33 -11.66 10.25
C PRO A 124 12.48 -12.94 10.31
N ARG A 125 11.38 -12.98 9.54
CA ARG A 125 10.36 -14.04 9.62
C ARG A 125 10.79 -15.42 9.11
N SER A 126 12.03 -15.60 8.66
CA SER A 126 12.60 -16.92 8.33
C SER A 126 12.53 -17.94 9.47
N TYR A 127 12.20 -17.50 10.69
CA TYR A 127 12.12 -18.29 11.91
C TYR A 127 10.68 -18.53 12.43
N CYS A 128 9.65 -17.90 11.84
CA CYS A 128 8.32 -17.80 12.46
C CYS A 128 7.18 -18.07 11.46
N CYS A 129 6.96 -19.33 11.08
CA CYS A 129 5.71 -19.73 10.42
C CYS A 129 4.97 -20.68 11.36
N GLN A 130 3.77 -20.30 11.83
CA GLN A 130 2.91 -21.22 12.59
C GLN A 130 1.91 -21.94 11.68
N PRO A 131 1.57 -23.20 11.98
CA PRO A 131 0.36 -23.83 11.45
C PRO A 131 -0.88 -23.22 12.13
N ALA A 132 -1.90 -22.88 11.33
CA ALA A 132 -3.12 -22.14 11.70
C ALA A 132 -4.09 -22.85 12.68
N GLY A 133 -3.64 -23.84 13.45
CA GLY A 133 -4.49 -24.83 14.11
C GLY A 133 -5.53 -24.29 15.10
N ASN A 134 -5.30 -23.14 15.75
CA ASN A 134 -6.22 -22.54 16.74
C ASN A 134 -6.21 -20.99 16.76
N ALA A 135 -5.55 -20.32 15.82
CA ALA A 135 -5.35 -18.86 15.86
C ALA A 135 -6.66 -18.06 15.94
N PHE A 136 -7.68 -18.47 15.17
CA PHE A 136 -8.98 -17.79 15.18
C PHE A 136 -9.73 -17.91 16.51
N GLY A 137 -9.58 -19.03 17.23
CA GLY A 137 -10.18 -19.19 18.55
C GLY A 137 -9.62 -18.17 19.55
N PHE A 138 -8.30 -17.98 19.54
CA PHE A 138 -7.64 -16.97 20.36
C PHE A 138 -8.03 -15.54 19.94
N ILE A 139 -8.00 -15.23 18.63
CA ILE A 139 -8.38 -13.91 18.11
C ILE A 139 -9.82 -13.55 18.50
N SER A 140 -10.78 -14.48 18.34
CA SER A 140 -12.15 -14.26 18.75
C SER A 140 -12.26 -13.99 20.25
N LYS A 141 -11.51 -14.73 21.09
CA LYS A 141 -11.47 -14.51 22.54
C LYS A 141 -10.90 -13.12 22.88
N PHE A 142 -9.85 -12.69 22.17
CA PHE A 142 -9.26 -11.36 22.33
C PHE A 142 -10.24 -10.24 21.96
N ILE A 143 -10.98 -10.40 20.86
CA ILE A 143 -12.01 -9.45 20.43
C ILE A 143 -13.13 -9.33 21.47
N VAL A 144 -13.54 -10.44 22.09
CA VAL A 144 -14.53 -10.42 23.17
C VAL A 144 -14.06 -9.57 24.36
N GLU A 145 -12.80 -9.73 24.76
CA GLU A 145 -12.20 -8.91 25.83
C GLU A 145 -12.13 -7.43 25.45
N MET A 146 -11.71 -7.15 24.23
CA MET A 146 -11.66 -5.79 23.69
C MET A 146 -13.04 -5.12 23.70
N LYS A 147 -14.09 -5.84 23.29
CA LYS A 147 -15.49 -5.36 23.36
C LYS A 147 -15.95 -5.10 24.79
N ARG A 148 -15.60 -5.98 25.74
CA ARG A 148 -15.91 -5.79 27.16
C ARG A 148 -15.34 -4.46 27.66
N HIS A 149 -14.07 -4.19 27.35
CA HIS A 149 -13.43 -2.93 27.72
C HIS A 149 -14.04 -1.71 27.01
N MET A 150 -14.38 -1.82 25.72
CA MET A 150 -15.03 -0.74 24.99
C MET A 150 -16.38 -0.33 25.62
N LEU A 151 -17.15 -1.30 26.13
CA LEU A 151 -18.41 -1.03 26.84
C LEU A 151 -18.19 -0.32 28.17
N GLU A 152 -17.12 -0.66 28.90
CA GLU A 152 -16.75 0.03 30.15
C GLU A 152 -16.42 1.51 29.91
N ILE A 153 -15.72 1.81 28.82
CA ILE A 153 -15.40 3.18 28.41
C ILE A 153 -16.66 3.97 28.09
N GLY A 154 -17.60 3.37 27.34
CA GLY A 154 -18.88 4.01 27.01
C GLY A 154 -19.74 4.32 28.25
N ALA A 155 -19.61 3.54 29.32
CA ALA A 155 -20.31 3.78 30.60
C ALA A 155 -19.59 4.82 31.48
N ALA A 156 -18.27 4.96 31.36
CA ALA A 156 -17.42 5.74 32.26
C ALA A 156 -17.15 7.19 31.77
N GLN A 157 -18.19 7.92 31.32
CA GLN A 157 -18.22 9.27 30.71
C GLN A 157 -17.34 10.40 31.31
N PHE A 158 -16.49 10.15 32.31
CA PHE A 158 -15.74 11.14 33.10
C PHE A 158 -14.20 11.04 33.01
N SER A 159 -13.61 10.14 32.21
CA SER A 159 -12.14 10.14 32.00
C SER A 159 -11.71 9.68 30.60
N HIS A 160 -11.93 10.54 29.61
CA HIS A 160 -11.70 10.24 28.19
C HIS A 160 -10.22 9.91 27.86
N SER A 161 -9.23 10.59 28.44
CA SER A 161 -7.83 10.47 28.00
C SER A 161 -7.14 9.14 28.36
N LEU A 162 -7.39 8.59 29.56
CA LEU A 162 -6.73 7.35 30.00
C LEU A 162 -7.36 6.11 29.34
N HIS A 163 -8.66 6.16 29.08
CA HIS A 163 -9.41 5.08 28.45
C HIS A 163 -9.17 4.99 26.93
N GLU A 164 -8.97 6.12 26.25
CA GLU A 164 -8.60 6.15 24.83
C GLU A 164 -7.22 5.53 24.58
N SER A 165 -6.22 5.82 25.41
CA SER A 165 -4.88 5.24 25.31
C SER A 165 -4.92 3.71 25.46
N ASN A 166 -5.79 3.20 26.34
CA ASN A 166 -5.95 1.77 26.55
C ASN A 166 -6.50 1.05 25.32
N MET A 167 -7.47 1.64 24.62
CA MET A 167 -8.02 1.03 23.39
C MET A 167 -7.02 0.95 22.25
N LEU A 168 -6.15 1.96 22.10
CA LEU A 168 -5.07 1.91 21.10
C LEU A 168 -4.15 0.72 21.30
N ILE A 169 -3.87 0.34 22.55
CA ILE A 169 -3.06 -0.86 22.84
C ILE A 169 -3.79 -2.13 22.40
N TYR A 170 -5.10 -2.24 22.60
CA TYR A 170 -5.88 -3.37 22.10
C TYR A 170 -5.88 -3.43 20.56
N ILE A 171 -6.08 -2.30 19.89
CA ILE A 171 -6.09 -2.19 18.42
C ILE A 171 -4.72 -2.60 17.86
N GLU A 172 -3.63 -2.05 18.41
CA GLU A 172 -2.27 -2.39 18.01
C GLU A 172 -1.95 -3.88 18.25
N SER A 173 -2.35 -4.42 19.41
CA SER A 173 -2.17 -5.84 19.72
C SER A 173 -2.90 -6.73 18.73
N LEU A 174 -4.13 -6.37 18.34
CA LEU A 174 -4.91 -7.14 17.37
C LEU A 174 -4.26 -7.12 15.98
N ASP A 175 -3.78 -5.97 15.51
CA ASP A 175 -3.03 -5.87 14.24
C ASP A 175 -1.81 -6.79 14.25
N LEU A 176 -1.03 -6.75 15.34
CA LEU A 176 0.15 -7.59 15.52
C LEU A 176 -0.20 -9.09 15.60
N LEU A 177 -1.31 -9.45 16.26
CA LEU A 177 -1.80 -10.83 16.31
C LEU A 177 -2.18 -11.34 14.93
N LEU A 178 -2.92 -10.54 14.14
CA LEU A 178 -3.29 -10.91 12.77
C LEU A 178 -2.04 -11.11 11.92
N LYS A 179 -1.08 -10.19 11.98
CA LYS A 179 0.18 -10.29 11.24
C LYS A 179 1.04 -11.48 11.66
N PHE A 180 1.10 -11.80 12.95
CA PHE A 180 1.87 -12.94 13.42
C PHE A 180 1.25 -14.27 12.98
N ASN A 181 -0.08 -14.39 13.07
CA ASN A 181 -0.77 -15.65 12.80
C ASN A 181 -1.08 -15.89 11.33
N LEU A 182 -1.26 -14.83 10.53
CA LEU A 182 -1.88 -14.92 9.21
C LEU A 182 -1.03 -14.36 8.06
N PHE A 183 0.16 -13.81 8.32
CA PHE A 183 1.06 -13.35 7.25
C PHE A 183 2.26 -14.29 7.08
N SER A 184 2.60 -14.59 5.83
CA SER A 184 3.75 -15.46 5.48
C SER A 184 5.09 -14.71 5.58
N ASN A 185 5.08 -13.39 5.34
CA ASN A 185 6.23 -12.51 5.53
C ASN A 185 5.77 -11.12 6.03
N ALA A 186 6.67 -10.14 6.14
CA ALA A 186 6.34 -8.84 6.72
C ALA A 186 5.27 -8.04 5.94
N THR A 187 5.03 -8.37 4.67
CA THR A 187 4.21 -7.58 3.75
C THR A 187 3.14 -8.38 3.01
N CYS A 188 3.17 -9.71 3.07
CA CYS A 188 2.30 -10.59 2.30
C CYS A 188 1.48 -11.51 3.22
N PRO A 189 0.14 -11.43 3.13
CA PRO A 189 -0.77 -12.41 3.73
C PRO A 189 -0.34 -13.85 3.42
N SER A 190 -0.62 -14.77 4.33
CA SER A 190 -0.63 -16.19 4.00
C SER A 190 -1.80 -16.45 3.07
N LEU A 191 -1.50 -16.82 1.84
CA LEU A 191 -2.49 -16.98 0.77
C LEU A 191 -3.44 -18.16 0.98
N LEU A 192 -3.21 -18.95 2.02
CA LEU A 192 -4.02 -20.10 2.40
C LEU A 192 -5.06 -19.79 3.48
N VAL A 193 -5.07 -18.58 4.05
CA VAL A 193 -5.91 -18.27 5.22
C VAL A 193 -6.60 -16.92 5.07
N THR A 194 -7.94 -16.94 4.95
CA THR A 194 -8.78 -15.74 4.98
C THR A 194 -9.39 -15.53 6.36
N LEU A 195 -9.57 -14.28 6.74
CA LEU A 195 -10.24 -13.92 7.99
C LEU A 195 -11.74 -14.32 7.93
N PRO A 196 -12.29 -15.06 8.91
CA PRO A 196 -13.71 -15.34 8.99
C PRO A 196 -14.54 -14.04 9.05
N PHE A 197 -15.69 -14.04 8.37
CA PHE A 197 -16.57 -12.85 8.28
C PHE A 197 -16.99 -12.29 9.65
N ASP A 198 -17.27 -13.14 10.64
CA ASP A 198 -17.67 -12.68 11.98
C ASP A 198 -16.55 -11.87 12.66
N ILE A 199 -15.31 -12.36 12.57
CA ILE A 199 -14.12 -11.68 13.10
C ILE A 199 -13.90 -10.35 12.36
N LEU A 200 -14.02 -10.38 11.03
CA LEU A 200 -13.90 -9.19 10.19
C LEU A 200 -14.94 -8.13 10.56
N SER A 201 -16.22 -8.52 10.63
CA SER A 201 -17.33 -7.63 10.98
C SER A 201 -17.12 -7.00 12.36
N ASP A 202 -16.59 -7.77 13.31
CA ASP A 202 -16.28 -7.29 14.65
C ASP A 202 -15.16 -6.25 14.65
N ILE A 203 -14.07 -6.49 13.90
CA ILE A 203 -12.96 -5.54 13.77
C ILE A 203 -13.44 -4.21 13.21
N PHE A 204 -14.20 -4.24 12.11
CA PHE A 204 -14.71 -3.02 11.48
C PHE A 204 -15.71 -2.28 12.37
N THR A 205 -16.50 -3.01 13.15
CA THR A 205 -17.43 -2.41 14.11
C THR A 205 -16.67 -1.71 15.23
N ILE A 206 -15.64 -2.36 15.78
CA ILE A 206 -14.78 -1.80 16.83
C ILE A 206 -14.06 -0.54 16.34
N ALA A 207 -13.44 -0.61 15.16
CA ALA A 207 -12.72 0.52 14.57
C ALA A 207 -13.65 1.73 14.38
N GLN A 208 -14.83 1.51 13.78
CA GLN A 208 -15.80 2.59 13.56
C GLN A 208 -16.34 3.18 14.87
N ASN A 209 -16.65 2.34 15.85
CA ASN A 209 -17.13 2.81 17.15
C ASN A 209 -16.05 3.61 17.90
N TYR A 210 -14.80 3.15 17.87
CA TYR A 210 -13.69 3.85 18.49
C TYR A 210 -13.46 5.22 17.84
N SER A 211 -13.46 5.29 16.51
CA SER A 211 -13.33 6.55 15.78
C SER A 211 -14.50 7.51 16.03
N ALA A 212 -15.72 7.00 16.19
CA ALA A 212 -16.88 7.84 16.51
C ALA A 212 -16.83 8.43 17.94
N THR A 213 -16.17 7.75 18.87
CA THR A 213 -16.00 8.22 20.25
C THR A 213 -14.81 9.15 20.44
N ASN A 214 -13.83 9.10 19.55
CA ASN A 214 -12.65 9.95 19.59
C ASN A 214 -13.01 11.31 18.97
N THR A 215 -12.72 12.42 19.65
CA THR A 215 -13.09 13.77 19.20
C THR A 215 -12.35 14.21 17.94
N ASN A 216 -11.42 13.40 17.43
CA ASN A 216 -10.71 13.66 16.19
C ASN A 216 -11.58 13.26 14.99
N GLU A 217 -11.76 14.18 14.04
CA GLU A 217 -12.50 13.94 12.80
C GLU A 217 -11.86 12.84 11.91
N SER A 218 -10.61 12.47 12.19
CA SER A 218 -9.84 11.47 11.44
C SER A 218 -9.55 10.20 12.25
N ILE A 219 -9.53 9.08 11.54
CA ILE A 219 -9.15 7.76 12.09
C ILE A 219 -7.64 7.78 12.38
N ASP A 220 -7.25 7.38 13.57
CA ASP A 220 -5.84 7.36 13.96
C ASP A 220 -5.04 6.30 13.18
N ARG A 221 -3.72 6.52 13.09
CA ARG A 221 -2.80 5.69 12.32
C ARG A 221 -2.74 4.23 12.77
N ILE A 222 -3.03 3.91 14.03
CA ILE A 222 -3.00 2.54 14.55
C ILE A 222 -4.27 1.80 14.09
N THR A 223 -5.43 2.44 14.21
CA THR A 223 -6.71 1.91 13.69
C THR A 223 -6.66 1.75 12.17
N GLU A 224 -6.08 2.71 11.45
CA GLU A 224 -5.86 2.62 10.00
C GLU A 224 -5.08 1.36 9.61
N LYS A 225 -3.98 1.06 10.32
CA LYS A 225 -3.18 -0.15 10.08
C LYS A 225 -4.01 -1.42 10.28
N LEU A 226 -4.78 -1.51 11.37
CA LEU A 226 -5.62 -2.67 11.64
C LEU A 226 -6.66 -2.88 10.52
N LEU A 227 -7.29 -1.80 10.05
CA LEU A 227 -8.26 -1.85 8.94
C LEU A 227 -7.61 -2.34 7.65
N LEU A 228 -6.44 -1.81 7.30
CA LEU A 228 -5.69 -2.23 6.11
C LEU A 228 -5.26 -3.70 6.19
N THR A 229 -4.68 -4.12 7.31
CA THR A 229 -4.28 -5.52 7.56
C THR A 229 -5.48 -6.46 7.45
N SER A 230 -6.61 -6.09 8.06
CA SER A 230 -7.84 -6.90 8.03
C SER A 230 -8.41 -6.99 6.60
N ALA A 231 -8.44 -5.89 5.86
CA ALA A 231 -8.89 -5.88 4.47
C ALA A 231 -7.99 -6.72 3.55
N GLN A 232 -6.66 -6.71 3.76
CA GLN A 232 -5.72 -7.56 3.02
C GLN A 232 -5.98 -9.06 3.25
N LEU A 233 -6.31 -9.43 4.49
CA LEU A 233 -6.66 -10.80 4.90
C LEU A 233 -8.08 -11.23 4.52
N THR A 234 -8.86 -10.34 3.93
CA THR A 234 -10.29 -10.57 3.64
C THR A 234 -10.51 -11.07 2.22
N HIS A 235 -11.53 -11.89 2.05
CA HIS A 235 -12.01 -12.29 0.74
C HIS A 235 -12.90 -11.19 0.09
N PRO A 236 -12.78 -10.88 -1.22
CA PRO A 236 -13.64 -9.88 -1.88
C PRO A 236 -15.14 -10.03 -1.62
N ILE A 237 -15.71 -11.24 -1.61
CA ILE A 237 -17.15 -11.43 -1.31
C ILE A 237 -17.49 -11.03 0.14
N ASP A 238 -16.62 -11.33 1.09
CA ASP A 238 -16.84 -10.96 2.50
C ASP A 238 -16.73 -9.44 2.66
N LEU A 239 -15.83 -8.80 1.91
CA LEU A 239 -15.72 -7.35 1.86
C LEU A 239 -16.94 -6.70 1.20
N GLU A 240 -17.50 -7.31 0.16
CA GLU A 240 -18.75 -6.88 -0.48
C GLU A 240 -19.91 -6.90 0.51
N ASN A 241 -20.05 -7.98 1.28
CA ASN A 241 -21.07 -8.10 2.32
C ASN A 241 -20.88 -7.10 3.46
N LEU A 242 -19.63 -6.70 3.73
CA LEU A 242 -19.30 -5.73 4.76
C LEU A 242 -19.53 -4.30 4.29
N CYS A 243 -19.26 -3.99 3.02
CA CYS A 243 -19.22 -2.65 2.45
C CYS A 243 -20.45 -1.77 2.79
N PRO A 244 -21.70 -2.27 2.75
CA PRO A 244 -22.88 -1.49 3.16
C PRO A 244 -22.87 -1.03 4.62
N LYS A 245 -22.09 -1.68 5.50
CA LYS A 245 -21.99 -1.38 6.93
C LYS A 245 -20.79 -0.50 7.29
N ILE A 246 -19.95 -0.15 6.30
CA ILE A 246 -18.73 0.63 6.49
C ILE A 246 -19.05 2.11 6.21
N ASN A 247 -18.74 3.00 7.15
CA ASN A 247 -18.83 4.46 6.93
C ASN A 247 -17.77 4.96 5.91
N ASP A 248 -17.95 6.18 5.39
CA ASP A 248 -17.09 6.67 4.31
C ASP A 248 -15.63 6.90 4.74
N ASN A 249 -15.38 7.31 5.99
CA ASN A 249 -14.02 7.46 6.53
C ASN A 249 -13.28 6.13 6.61
N THR A 250 -13.96 5.05 6.96
CA THR A 250 -13.36 3.70 6.96
C THR A 250 -13.17 3.22 5.52
N LEU A 251 -14.13 3.50 4.62
CA LEU A 251 -14.03 3.16 3.21
C LEU A 251 -12.86 3.87 2.53
N SER A 252 -12.57 5.14 2.85
CA SER A 252 -11.41 5.86 2.30
C SER A 252 -10.10 5.19 2.66
N ILE A 253 -9.96 4.67 3.88
CA ILE A 253 -8.78 3.88 4.29
C ILE A 253 -8.71 2.57 3.52
N VAL A 254 -9.75 1.74 3.58
CA VAL A 254 -9.67 0.39 3.02
C VAL A 254 -9.65 0.38 1.51
N SER A 255 -10.16 1.42 0.84
CA SER A 255 -10.09 1.61 -0.61
C SER A 255 -8.66 1.63 -1.15
N ARG A 256 -7.64 1.90 -0.31
CA ARG A 256 -6.22 1.76 -0.67
C ARG A 256 -5.84 0.32 -1.05
N ILE A 257 -6.59 -0.67 -0.56
CA ILE A 257 -6.52 -2.07 -0.98
C ILE A 257 -7.52 -2.30 -2.14
N TRP A 258 -7.44 -1.43 -3.16
CA TRP A 258 -8.44 -1.30 -4.22
C TRP A 258 -8.75 -2.61 -4.94
N TYR A 259 -7.75 -3.48 -5.11
CA TYR A 259 -7.88 -4.74 -5.84
C TYR A 259 -8.89 -5.71 -5.20
N LYS A 260 -9.20 -5.56 -3.89
CA LYS A 260 -10.23 -6.36 -3.21
C LYS A 260 -11.66 -5.92 -3.57
N PHE A 261 -11.82 -4.74 -4.16
CA PHE A 261 -13.13 -4.17 -4.49
C PHE A 261 -13.59 -4.50 -5.91
N GLY A 262 -12.81 -5.26 -6.69
CA GLY A 262 -13.12 -5.58 -8.10
C GLY A 262 -14.58 -5.99 -8.36
N PRO A 263 -15.11 -7.01 -7.66
CA PRO A 263 -16.49 -7.47 -7.86
C PRO A 263 -17.57 -6.41 -7.58
N MET A 264 -17.32 -5.48 -6.67
CA MET A 264 -18.33 -4.54 -6.15
C MET A 264 -18.09 -3.07 -6.56
N ALA A 265 -17.01 -2.79 -7.31
CA ALA A 265 -16.59 -1.43 -7.66
C ALA A 265 -17.72 -0.65 -8.36
N ASN A 266 -18.38 -1.24 -9.35
CA ASN A 266 -19.51 -0.61 -10.04
C ASN A 266 -20.65 -0.23 -9.09
N GLY A 267 -20.94 -1.08 -8.10
CA GLY A 267 -21.94 -0.82 -7.05
C GLY A 267 -21.54 0.36 -6.18
N ILE A 268 -20.30 0.38 -5.67
CA ILE A 268 -19.78 1.48 -4.84
C ILE A 268 -19.84 2.82 -5.58
N PHE A 269 -19.40 2.86 -6.85
CA PHE A 269 -19.48 4.08 -7.64
C PHE A 269 -20.93 4.53 -7.85
N THR A 270 -21.83 3.62 -8.18
CA THR A 270 -23.21 3.96 -8.53
C THR A 270 -24.04 4.39 -7.32
N GLU A 271 -23.86 3.70 -6.19
CA GLU A 271 -24.72 3.82 -5.00
C GLU A 271 -24.17 4.79 -3.96
N ARG A 272 -22.84 4.98 -3.87
CA ARG A 272 -22.21 5.80 -2.83
C ARG A 272 -21.47 7.01 -3.37
N LEU A 273 -20.53 6.82 -4.30
CA LEU A 273 -19.61 7.89 -4.71
C LEU A 273 -20.24 8.90 -5.68
N LEU A 274 -20.89 8.42 -6.76
CA LEU A 274 -21.49 9.30 -7.76
C LEU A 274 -22.60 10.20 -7.23
N PRO A 275 -23.50 9.75 -6.34
CA PRO A 275 -24.51 10.62 -5.76
C PRO A 275 -23.91 11.87 -5.09
N VAL A 276 -22.84 11.72 -4.31
CA VAL A 276 -22.17 12.84 -3.63
C VAL A 276 -21.49 13.78 -4.63
N ILE A 277 -20.82 13.23 -5.65
CA ILE A 277 -20.13 14.04 -6.68
C ILE A 277 -21.12 14.81 -7.58
N LEU A 278 -22.26 14.20 -7.92
CA LEU A 278 -23.26 14.79 -8.81
C LEU A 278 -24.22 15.74 -8.09
N SER A 279 -24.42 15.55 -6.79
CA SER A 279 -25.31 16.36 -5.95
C SER A 279 -24.69 16.48 -4.56
N PRO A 280 -23.68 17.36 -4.41
CA PRO A 280 -22.98 17.51 -3.14
C PRO A 280 -23.94 17.91 -2.03
N PRO A 281 -23.84 17.28 -0.85
CA PRO A 281 -24.70 17.61 0.28
C PRO A 281 -24.53 19.07 0.69
N GLN A 282 -25.64 19.73 1.04
CA GLN A 282 -25.63 21.14 1.47
C GLN A 282 -25.40 21.31 2.99
N SER A 283 -25.29 20.22 3.74
CA SER A 283 -25.07 20.23 5.20
C SER A 283 -23.83 19.44 5.58
N GLU A 284 -23.07 19.94 6.55
CA GLU A 284 -21.81 19.40 7.08
C GLU A 284 -21.92 18.00 7.72
N GLY A 285 -23.13 17.45 7.89
CA GLY A 285 -23.37 16.15 8.52
C GLY A 285 -23.40 14.94 7.57
N GLU A 286 -23.37 15.15 6.26
CA GLU A 286 -23.34 14.07 5.26
C GLU A 286 -21.94 13.97 4.64
N CYS A 287 -21.47 12.75 4.37
CA CYS A 287 -20.18 12.38 3.78
C CYS A 287 -19.38 13.53 3.14
N SER A 288 -18.19 13.83 3.68
CA SER A 288 -17.37 14.92 3.16
C SER A 288 -16.91 14.63 1.72
N ILE A 289 -17.00 15.66 0.88
CA ILE A 289 -16.54 15.61 -0.51
C ILE A 289 -15.08 15.15 -0.59
N GLU A 290 -14.24 15.62 0.32
CA GLU A 290 -12.85 15.25 0.42
C GLU A 290 -12.66 13.73 0.61
N THR A 291 -13.43 13.10 1.49
CA THR A 291 -13.40 11.65 1.71
C THR A 291 -13.82 10.90 0.44
N VAL A 292 -14.84 11.38 -0.28
CA VAL A 292 -15.27 10.77 -1.55
C VAL A 292 -14.20 10.90 -2.64
N LEU A 293 -13.57 12.07 -2.77
CA LEU A 293 -12.48 12.29 -3.71
C LEU A 293 -11.28 11.39 -3.38
N GLU A 294 -10.98 11.18 -2.10
CA GLU A 294 -9.95 10.25 -1.66
C GLU A 294 -10.26 8.80 -2.06
N ILE A 295 -11.50 8.34 -1.86
CA ILE A 295 -11.93 6.99 -2.29
C ILE A 295 -11.78 6.84 -3.82
N ILE A 296 -12.26 7.83 -4.58
CA ILE A 296 -12.17 7.82 -6.05
C ILE A 296 -10.71 7.80 -6.51
N TYR A 297 -9.84 8.58 -5.85
CA TYR A 297 -8.41 8.60 -6.11
C TYR A 297 -7.75 7.23 -5.85
N ASN A 298 -8.08 6.58 -4.74
CA ASN A 298 -7.58 5.23 -4.43
C ASN A 298 -8.05 4.19 -5.46
N PHE A 299 -9.22 4.40 -6.06
CA PHE A 299 -9.76 3.59 -7.16
C PHE A 299 -9.25 3.98 -8.55
N HIS A 300 -8.24 4.84 -8.68
CA HIS A 300 -7.68 5.19 -10.00
C HIS A 300 -7.27 4.00 -10.90
N PRO A 301 -6.80 2.85 -10.38
CA PRO A 301 -6.45 1.71 -11.24
C PRO A 301 -7.67 1.14 -11.99
N PHE A 302 -8.89 1.35 -11.47
CA PHE A 302 -10.12 0.96 -12.15
C PHE A 302 -10.42 1.78 -13.41
N PHE A 303 -9.75 2.93 -13.59
CA PHE A 303 -9.88 3.77 -14.78
C PHE A 303 -8.88 3.40 -15.87
N SER A 304 -7.69 2.93 -15.47
CA SER A 304 -6.56 2.70 -16.38
C SER A 304 -6.35 1.23 -16.72
N PHE A 305 -6.79 0.30 -15.86
CA PHE A 305 -6.60 -1.14 -16.11
C PHE A 305 -7.71 -1.69 -17.00
N LEU A 306 -7.27 -2.52 -17.95
CA LEU A 306 -8.13 -3.35 -18.76
C LEU A 306 -8.00 -4.80 -18.26
N THR A 307 -9.12 -5.52 -18.21
CA THR A 307 -9.13 -6.94 -17.90
C THR A 307 -8.24 -7.72 -18.86
N LEU A 308 -7.48 -8.68 -18.37
CA LEU A 308 -6.55 -9.45 -19.19
C LEU A 308 -7.28 -10.42 -20.13
N LYS A 309 -8.48 -10.86 -19.75
CA LYS A 309 -9.26 -11.85 -20.50
C LYS A 309 -9.88 -11.28 -21.78
N ASP A 310 -10.45 -10.09 -21.71
CA ASP A 310 -11.26 -9.50 -22.79
C ASP A 310 -10.92 -8.04 -23.09
N ASN A 311 -9.87 -7.49 -22.48
CA ASN A 311 -9.38 -6.13 -22.68
C ASN A 311 -10.48 -5.08 -22.48
N ARG A 312 -11.37 -5.32 -21.52
CA ARG A 312 -12.49 -4.44 -21.18
C ARG A 312 -12.13 -3.55 -19.99
N PRO A 313 -12.63 -2.30 -19.96
CA PRO A 313 -12.52 -1.46 -18.78
C PRO A 313 -13.20 -2.12 -17.57
N LEU A 314 -12.63 -1.93 -16.39
CA LEU A 314 -13.18 -2.49 -15.15
C LEU A 314 -14.47 -1.79 -14.69
N LEU A 315 -14.61 -0.51 -15.04
CA LEU A 315 -15.83 0.26 -14.82
C LEU A 315 -16.58 0.45 -16.13
N SER A 316 -17.92 0.45 -16.04
CA SER A 316 -18.75 0.71 -17.21
C SER A 316 -18.59 2.14 -17.75
N ASP A 317 -18.68 2.31 -19.08
CA ASP A 317 -18.61 3.62 -19.74
C ASP A 317 -19.63 4.64 -19.19
N SER A 318 -20.78 4.16 -18.71
CA SER A 318 -21.82 5.01 -18.12
C SER A 318 -21.35 5.63 -16.79
N ILE A 319 -20.65 4.87 -15.95
CA ILE A 319 -20.07 5.34 -14.70
C ILE A 319 -18.95 6.34 -14.99
N ILE A 320 -18.04 6.00 -15.91
CA ILE A 320 -16.94 6.88 -16.31
C ILE A 320 -17.48 8.22 -16.82
N ASN A 321 -18.49 8.22 -17.69
CA ASN A 321 -19.07 9.46 -18.21
C ASN A 321 -19.80 10.30 -17.15
N ARG A 322 -20.49 9.66 -16.20
CA ARG A 322 -21.12 10.35 -15.07
C ARG A 322 -20.07 10.95 -14.14
N LEU A 323 -19.01 10.22 -13.83
CA LEU A 323 -17.90 10.68 -13.00
C LEU A 323 -17.22 11.90 -13.63
N ARG A 324 -16.85 11.80 -14.92
CA ARG A 324 -16.28 12.92 -15.70
C ARG A 324 -17.16 14.17 -15.64
N THR A 325 -18.48 14.01 -15.78
CA THR A 325 -19.43 15.13 -15.75
C THR A 325 -19.50 15.78 -14.36
N GLY A 326 -19.57 14.97 -13.30
CA GLY A 326 -19.63 15.46 -11.93
C GLY A 326 -18.34 16.14 -11.49
N LEU A 327 -17.18 15.52 -11.73
CA LEU A 327 -15.86 16.12 -11.43
C LEU A 327 -15.65 17.44 -12.19
N PHE A 328 -16.10 17.53 -13.45
CA PHE A 328 -16.00 18.77 -14.22
C PHE A 328 -16.85 19.88 -13.62
N SER A 329 -18.07 19.55 -13.18
CA SER A 329 -18.94 20.50 -12.48
C SER A 329 -18.32 20.98 -11.17
N MET A 330 -17.73 20.08 -10.39
CA MET A 330 -17.02 20.44 -9.14
C MET A 330 -15.82 21.33 -9.41
N LEU A 331 -14.97 20.98 -10.37
CA LEU A 331 -13.79 21.75 -10.75
C LEU A 331 -14.18 23.18 -11.17
N ARG A 332 -15.31 23.34 -11.88
CA ARG A 332 -15.86 24.65 -12.23
C ARG A 332 -16.30 25.45 -11.00
N THR A 333 -16.97 24.81 -10.04
CA THR A 333 -17.38 25.45 -8.78
C THR A 333 -16.18 25.89 -7.94
N LEU A 334 -15.16 25.03 -7.80
CA LEU A 334 -13.91 25.34 -7.10
C LEU A 334 -13.15 26.48 -7.78
N ASN A 335 -13.04 26.48 -9.11
CA ASN A 335 -12.42 27.60 -9.85
C ASN A 335 -13.17 28.93 -9.60
N LEU A 336 -14.51 28.91 -9.53
CA LEU A 336 -15.29 30.10 -9.17
C LEU A 336 -15.04 30.57 -7.72
N SER A 337 -14.90 29.63 -6.76
CA SER A 337 -14.53 29.92 -5.37
C SER A 337 -13.16 30.61 -5.30
N LEU A 338 -12.14 29.99 -5.90
CA LEU A 338 -10.77 30.51 -5.97
C LEU A 338 -10.71 31.89 -6.66
N SER A 339 -11.53 32.10 -7.69
CA SER A 339 -11.63 33.40 -8.37
C SER A 339 -12.16 34.51 -7.46
N ARG A 340 -13.11 34.19 -6.56
CA ARG A 340 -13.63 35.15 -5.58
C ARG A 340 -12.58 35.47 -4.51
N ALA A 341 -11.86 34.46 -4.03
CA ALA A 341 -10.78 34.64 -3.06
C ALA A 341 -9.62 35.49 -3.62
N HIS A 342 -9.23 35.27 -4.87
CA HIS A 342 -8.17 36.03 -5.54
C HIS A 342 -8.57 37.50 -5.83
N ASN A 343 -9.83 37.74 -6.19
CA ASN A 343 -10.33 39.10 -6.45
C ASN A 343 -10.60 39.89 -5.16
N GLY A 344 -10.92 39.23 -4.04
CA GLY A 344 -11.11 39.87 -2.73
C GLY A 344 -9.84 40.47 -2.13
N LYS A 345 -8.65 39.99 -2.52
CA LYS A 345 -7.35 40.56 -2.10
C LYS A 345 -6.92 41.81 -2.90
N SER A 346 -7.67 42.20 -3.93
CA SER A 346 -7.27 43.25 -4.89
C SER A 346 -8.07 44.56 -4.77
N GLY A 347 -8.88 44.72 -3.72
CA GLY A 347 -9.90 45.77 -3.62
C GLY A 347 -9.94 46.50 -2.29
N ASP A 348 -8.81 46.99 -1.78
CA ASP A 348 -8.83 48.13 -0.85
C ASP A 348 -7.83 49.18 -1.29
N GLY A 349 -8.35 50.27 -1.86
CA GLY A 349 -7.55 51.24 -2.58
C GLY A 349 -8.39 52.09 -3.53
N ARG A 350 -9.30 52.88 -2.93
CA ARG A 350 -9.73 54.24 -3.35
C ARG A 350 -11.14 54.52 -2.83
N GLN A 351 -11.23 55.07 -1.63
CA GLN A 351 -12.19 56.14 -1.39
C GLN A 351 -11.42 57.46 -1.23
N PRO A 352 -11.72 58.50 -2.03
CA PRO A 352 -11.22 59.83 -1.79
C PRO A 352 -12.11 60.49 -0.73
N ILE A 353 -11.56 60.76 0.45
CA ILE A 353 -12.15 61.73 1.37
C ILE A 353 -11.25 62.96 1.33
N ASP A 354 -11.83 64.02 0.78
CA ASP A 354 -11.31 65.38 0.77
C ASP A 354 -11.16 65.93 2.19
N SER A 355 -10.17 66.82 2.30
CA SER A 355 -10.06 67.97 3.22
C SER A 355 -9.81 67.73 4.70
N ASP A 356 -8.56 68.09 5.07
CA ASP A 356 -8.26 69.22 5.96
C ASP A 356 -8.44 68.95 7.46
N ASP A 357 -7.33 68.58 8.11
CA ASP A 357 -6.91 69.17 9.38
C ASP A 357 -5.40 68.89 9.55
N GLY A 358 -4.61 69.94 9.36
CA GLY A 358 -3.16 69.91 9.44
C GLY A 358 -2.65 69.81 10.87
N PHE A 359 -1.65 68.96 11.07
CA PHE A 359 -0.60 69.14 12.07
C PHE A 359 0.68 68.52 11.53
N ASP A 360 1.53 69.37 10.94
CA ASP A 360 2.97 69.13 10.90
C ASP A 360 3.45 69.17 12.36
N SER A 361 4.03 68.07 12.83
CA SER A 361 4.73 68.01 14.12
C SER A 361 6.03 67.28 13.90
N ASP A 362 7.07 68.09 13.81
CA ASP A 362 8.49 67.77 13.86
C ASP A 362 8.82 66.60 14.82
N ASN A 363 9.64 65.67 14.34
CA ASN A 363 10.26 64.62 15.16
C ASN A 363 11.16 65.29 16.21
N ASP A 364 10.70 65.31 17.45
CA ASP A 364 11.46 65.79 18.60
C ASP A 364 12.54 64.76 19.00
N PRO A 365 13.84 65.07 18.84
CA PRO A 365 14.91 64.15 19.19
C PRO A 365 15.00 63.85 20.71
N GLU A 366 14.36 64.63 21.59
CA GLU A 366 14.29 64.32 23.02
C GLU A 366 13.32 63.17 23.34
N GLN A 367 12.28 62.94 22.52
CA GLN A 367 11.38 61.79 22.68
C GLN A 367 12.05 60.47 22.30
N GLN A 368 12.96 60.47 21.32
CA GLN A 368 13.68 59.26 20.92
C GLN A 368 14.73 58.86 21.97
N ALA A 369 15.36 59.84 22.65
CA ALA A 369 16.31 59.58 23.72
C ALA A 369 15.66 58.98 24.98
N TYR A 370 14.41 59.34 25.28
CA TYR A 370 13.65 58.78 26.40
C TYR A 370 13.22 57.32 26.15
N LEU A 371 12.94 56.96 24.89
CA LEU A 371 12.58 55.60 24.51
C LEU A 371 13.78 54.65 24.53
N ASP A 372 14.98 55.14 24.21
CA ASP A 372 16.20 54.33 24.24
C ASP A 372 16.70 54.08 25.69
N GLU A 373 16.38 54.96 26.65
CA GLU A 373 16.68 54.74 28.09
C GLU A 373 15.77 53.68 28.75
N LEU A 374 14.60 53.39 28.18
CA LEU A 374 13.63 52.43 28.72
C LEU A 374 13.90 50.97 28.31
N ILE A 375 14.89 50.71 27.44
CA ILE A 375 15.21 49.36 26.93
C ILE A 375 16.37 48.71 27.71
N SER A 376 17.06 49.45 28.59
CA SER A 376 18.12 48.90 29.44
C SER A 376 17.80 49.04 30.93
N ASP A 377 16.90 48.22 31.46
CA ASP A 377 16.99 47.71 32.82
C ASP A 377 15.96 46.58 33.06
N ASN A 378 16.51 45.36 33.16
CA ASN A 378 16.10 44.15 33.88
C ASN A 378 14.62 43.80 34.15
N ASP A 379 14.36 42.52 33.88
CA ASP A 379 13.73 41.50 34.74
C ASP A 379 12.38 41.77 35.42
N ASP A 380 11.45 40.88 35.05
CA ASP A 380 10.40 40.25 35.84
C ASP A 380 9.18 41.05 36.37
N GLU A 381 8.03 40.42 36.09
CA GLU A 381 6.80 40.34 36.87
C GLU A 381 5.65 41.37 36.70
N HIS A 382 4.49 40.76 36.41
CA HIS A 382 3.10 41.13 36.71
C HIS A 382 2.24 41.93 35.71
N MET A 383 1.32 41.18 35.08
CA MET A 383 -0.14 41.27 35.31
C MET A 383 -0.70 42.70 35.46
N TYR A 384 -1.33 43.22 34.40
CA TYR A 384 -2.68 43.80 34.45
C TYR A 384 -3.29 43.78 33.05
N GLY A 385 -4.50 43.24 32.95
CA GLY A 385 -5.28 43.23 31.72
C GLY A 385 -5.74 44.63 31.31
N SER A 386 -5.77 44.85 30.00
CA SER A 386 -6.75 45.71 29.38
C SER A 386 -7.39 44.93 28.24
N ASP A 387 -8.67 44.62 28.42
CA ASP A 387 -9.56 44.16 27.36
C ASP A 387 -9.56 45.22 26.24
N THR A 388 -9.04 44.86 25.07
CA THR A 388 -9.34 45.53 23.81
C THR A 388 -9.87 44.49 22.83
N ASP A 389 -11.14 44.66 22.47
CA ASP A 389 -11.92 43.89 21.50
C ASP A 389 -11.27 43.87 20.09
N ASP A 390 -10.24 43.04 19.87
CA ASP A 390 -9.64 42.82 18.55
C ASP A 390 -9.49 41.32 18.15
N GLU A 391 -10.14 40.39 18.86
CA GLU A 391 -10.05 38.95 18.52
C GLU A 391 -10.88 38.52 17.28
N LYS A 392 -11.72 39.39 16.70
CA LYS A 392 -12.57 38.98 15.55
C LYS A 392 -11.92 39.12 14.17
N ALA A 393 -10.83 39.87 14.04
CA ALA A 393 -10.19 40.10 12.74
C ALA A 393 -9.16 39.00 12.39
N ASP A 394 -8.54 38.39 13.41
CA ASP A 394 -7.52 37.36 13.22
C ASP A 394 -8.12 35.98 12.92
N ASP A 395 -9.27 35.63 13.53
CA ASP A 395 -9.98 34.37 13.25
C ASP A 395 -10.46 34.27 11.78
N ILE A 396 -10.94 35.38 11.21
CA ILE A 396 -11.47 35.42 9.82
C ILE A 396 -10.35 35.25 8.77
N ASN A 397 -9.12 35.67 9.10
CA ASN A 397 -7.99 35.54 8.18
C ASN A 397 -7.36 34.14 8.21
N VAL A 398 -7.43 33.44 9.34
CA VAL A 398 -6.98 32.04 9.46
C VAL A 398 -7.96 31.11 8.71
N GLU A 399 -9.28 31.24 8.95
CA GLU A 399 -10.30 30.41 8.27
C GLU A 399 -10.27 30.53 6.73
N LYS A 400 -10.06 31.74 6.19
CA LYS A 400 -9.96 31.96 4.73
C LYS A 400 -8.70 31.34 4.10
N ASN A 401 -7.60 31.25 4.84
CA ASN A 401 -6.39 30.63 4.35
C ASN A 401 -6.51 29.09 4.35
N ASP A 402 -7.22 28.52 5.32
CA ASP A 402 -7.49 27.08 5.37
C ASP A 402 -8.49 26.63 4.29
N GLU A 403 -9.54 27.41 4.03
CA GLU A 403 -10.52 27.13 2.96
C GLU A 403 -9.87 27.16 1.55
N THR A 404 -8.98 28.12 1.30
CA THR A 404 -8.24 28.18 0.03
C THR A 404 -7.21 27.06 -0.12
N ALA A 405 -6.55 26.62 0.95
CA ALA A 405 -5.67 25.45 0.92
C ALA A 405 -6.44 24.15 0.63
N LYS A 406 -7.64 24.01 1.20
CA LYS A 406 -8.54 22.88 0.91
C LYS A 406 -9.00 22.86 -0.53
N ASP A 407 -9.47 23.99 -1.07
CA ASP A 407 -9.89 24.12 -2.48
C ASP A 407 -8.76 23.74 -3.45
N ILE A 408 -7.50 24.09 -3.13
CA ILE A 408 -6.32 23.71 -3.93
C ILE A 408 -6.05 22.21 -3.85
N SER A 409 -6.12 21.62 -2.66
CA SER A 409 -5.95 20.17 -2.46
C SER A 409 -6.98 19.37 -3.25
N GLU A 410 -8.27 19.73 -3.15
CA GLU A 410 -9.36 19.10 -3.90
C GLU A 410 -9.18 19.26 -5.41
N THR A 411 -8.78 20.46 -5.86
CA THR A 411 -8.49 20.74 -7.27
C THR A 411 -7.40 19.81 -7.80
N ASN A 412 -6.29 19.65 -7.07
CA ASN A 412 -5.19 18.77 -7.47
C ASN A 412 -5.62 17.29 -7.53
N LYS A 413 -6.42 16.80 -6.57
CA LYS A 413 -6.97 15.43 -6.61
C LYS A 413 -7.86 15.21 -7.83
N ILE A 414 -8.75 16.17 -8.13
CA ILE A 414 -9.64 16.11 -9.29
C ILE A 414 -8.82 16.07 -10.60
N LEU A 415 -7.80 16.91 -10.73
CA LEU A 415 -6.93 16.93 -11.91
C LEU A 415 -6.16 15.62 -12.09
N PHE A 416 -5.68 15.02 -11.00
CA PHE A 416 -5.05 13.71 -11.07
C PHE A 416 -6.03 12.64 -11.56
N ILE A 417 -7.24 12.61 -11.01
CA ILE A 417 -8.29 11.68 -11.46
C ILE A 417 -8.60 11.89 -12.95
N PHE A 418 -8.66 13.14 -13.42
CA PHE A 418 -8.87 13.45 -14.84
C PHE A 418 -7.76 12.93 -15.75
N ALA A 419 -6.49 13.01 -15.31
CA ALA A 419 -5.36 12.48 -16.08
C ALA A 419 -5.44 10.96 -16.31
N GLU A 420 -6.05 10.23 -15.39
CA GLU A 420 -6.27 8.78 -15.52
C GLU A 420 -7.55 8.43 -16.29
N LEU A 421 -8.56 9.31 -16.26
CA LEU A 421 -9.84 9.09 -16.94
C LEU A 421 -9.83 9.28 -18.46
N HIS A 422 -8.72 9.66 -19.10
CA HIS A 422 -8.61 9.87 -20.56
C HIS A 422 -9.78 10.71 -21.12
N TYR A 423 -9.89 11.96 -20.66
CA TYR A 423 -11.02 12.83 -20.99
C TYR A 423 -10.98 13.26 -22.46
N PRO A 424 -12.04 13.05 -23.27
CA PRO A 424 -12.06 13.52 -24.65
C PRO A 424 -12.06 15.05 -24.67
N HIS A 425 -11.13 15.67 -25.41
CA HIS A 425 -11.00 17.13 -25.42
C HIS A 425 -12.31 17.78 -25.86
N LYS A 426 -12.93 18.49 -24.92
CA LYS A 426 -13.96 19.50 -25.21
C LYS A 426 -13.31 20.86 -25.03
N GLU A 427 -13.54 21.78 -25.97
CA GLU A 427 -12.96 23.14 -25.97
C GLU A 427 -13.06 23.85 -24.60
N HIS A 428 -14.14 23.61 -23.86
CA HIS A 428 -14.41 24.24 -22.57
C HIS A 428 -13.54 23.67 -21.43
N PHE A 429 -12.96 22.48 -21.57
CA PHE A 429 -12.09 21.87 -20.57
C PHE A 429 -10.65 22.40 -20.69
N SER A 430 -10.14 22.58 -21.90
CA SER A 430 -8.83 23.22 -22.14
C SER A 430 -8.77 24.67 -21.66
N GLU A 431 -9.87 25.41 -21.83
CA GLU A 431 -10.00 26.78 -21.30
C GLU A 431 -9.94 26.80 -19.77
N LEU A 432 -10.68 25.90 -19.11
CA LEU A 432 -10.70 25.77 -17.65
C LEU A 432 -9.32 25.38 -17.08
N LEU A 433 -8.60 24.46 -17.74
CA LEU A 433 -7.24 24.06 -17.34
C LEU A 433 -6.24 25.21 -17.43
N THR A 434 -6.31 25.99 -18.53
CA THR A 434 -5.47 27.17 -18.71
C THR A 434 -5.76 28.22 -17.64
N GLU A 435 -7.04 28.46 -17.34
CA GLU A 435 -7.45 29.39 -16.29
C GLU A 435 -6.96 28.95 -14.90
N LEU A 436 -7.08 27.65 -14.58
CA LEU A 436 -6.58 27.09 -13.32
C LEU A 436 -5.05 27.18 -13.21
N GLN A 437 -4.31 26.90 -14.28
CA GLN A 437 -2.84 27.00 -14.32
C GLN A 437 -2.35 28.43 -14.04
N THR A 438 -3.11 29.45 -14.43
CA THR A 438 -2.76 30.85 -14.14
C THR A 438 -3.06 31.27 -12.71
N LYS A 439 -3.93 30.54 -12.00
CA LYS A 439 -4.42 30.89 -10.64
C LYS A 439 -3.82 30.05 -9.53
N ILE A 440 -3.42 28.82 -9.84
CA ILE A 440 -2.86 27.84 -8.91
C ILE A 440 -1.53 27.38 -9.51
N ALA A 441 -0.52 27.20 -8.66
CA ALA A 441 0.74 26.54 -9.05
C ALA A 441 0.50 25.03 -9.29
N ILE A 442 -0.25 24.71 -10.34
CA ILE A 442 -0.46 23.33 -10.80
C ILE A 442 0.77 22.91 -11.60
N ASP A 443 1.18 21.66 -11.41
CA ASP A 443 2.24 21.03 -12.19
C ASP A 443 1.88 21.03 -13.68
N SER A 444 2.65 21.78 -14.48
CA SER A 444 2.49 21.87 -15.93
C SER A 444 2.57 20.49 -16.59
N SER A 445 3.34 19.55 -16.02
CA SER A 445 3.46 18.20 -16.56
C SER A 445 2.17 17.38 -16.46
N LEU A 446 1.35 17.64 -15.43
CA LEU A 446 0.04 17.00 -15.28
C LEU A 446 -0.96 17.52 -16.31
N ILE A 447 -0.94 18.84 -16.57
CA ILE A 447 -1.77 19.48 -17.60
C ILE A 447 -1.35 18.98 -18.99
N ASP A 448 -0.04 18.92 -19.26
CA ASP A 448 0.48 18.38 -20.52
C ASP A 448 0.08 16.91 -20.70
N LYS A 449 0.09 16.10 -19.64
CA LYS A 449 -0.39 14.71 -19.68
C LYS A 449 -1.88 14.62 -20.02
N ILE A 450 -2.72 15.49 -19.43
CA ILE A 450 -4.16 15.55 -19.71
C ILE A 450 -4.40 16.01 -21.16
N LEU A 451 -3.63 16.98 -21.65
CA LEU A 451 -3.80 17.58 -22.97
C LEU A 451 -3.14 16.80 -24.12
N SER A 452 -2.28 15.82 -23.83
CA SER A 452 -1.57 15.01 -24.82
C SER A 452 -2.24 13.67 -25.13
N GLN A 453 -3.36 13.35 -24.47
CA GLN A 453 -4.08 12.08 -24.64
C GLN A 453 -4.92 11.99 -25.93
N ASP A 454 -4.96 13.05 -26.75
CA ASP A 454 -5.64 13.07 -28.05
C ASP A 454 -4.68 12.71 -29.20
N ALA A 455 -4.63 11.42 -29.57
CA ALA A 455 -4.52 10.93 -30.95
C ALA A 455 -4.26 9.41 -30.96
N ILE A 456 -5.30 8.60 -30.75
CA ILE A 456 -5.24 7.16 -31.02
C ILE A 456 -6.10 6.88 -32.26
N GLU A 457 -5.53 7.13 -33.43
CA GLU A 457 -5.90 6.39 -34.63
C GLU A 457 -4.80 5.37 -34.88
N PHE A 458 -5.18 4.09 -34.96
CA PHE A 458 -4.32 3.00 -35.39
C PHE A 458 -3.86 3.26 -36.83
N SER A 459 -2.77 4.00 -37.00
CA SER A 459 -2.08 4.03 -38.26
C SER A 459 -1.30 2.72 -38.38
N THR A 460 -1.60 1.94 -39.41
CA THR A 460 -0.73 0.84 -39.80
C THR A 460 0.62 1.48 -40.17
N PRO A 461 1.77 1.04 -39.62
CA PRO A 461 3.04 1.68 -39.91
C PRO A 461 3.27 1.61 -41.42
N CYS A 462 3.28 2.76 -42.08
CA CYS A 462 3.55 2.90 -43.50
C CYS A 462 4.97 3.45 -43.61
N GLY A 463 5.96 2.56 -43.61
CA GLY A 463 7.38 2.92 -43.58
C GLY A 463 8.15 2.34 -44.76
N LYS A 464 9.35 2.87 -44.99
CA LYS A 464 10.35 2.27 -45.88
C LYS A 464 11.20 1.28 -45.10
N LEU A 465 11.58 0.19 -45.77
CA LEU A 465 12.45 -0.84 -45.20
C LEU A 465 13.90 -0.30 -45.15
N ILE A 466 14.47 -0.22 -43.96
CA ILE A 466 15.84 0.28 -43.70
C ILE A 466 16.74 -0.89 -43.28
N ASP A 467 18.05 -0.77 -43.50
CA ASP A 467 19.01 -1.76 -42.98
C ASP A 467 19.07 -1.72 -41.44
N LEU A 468 19.04 -2.90 -40.80
CA LEU A 468 19.03 -3.01 -39.34
C LEU A 468 20.33 -2.49 -38.68
N ASN A 469 21.48 -2.55 -39.34
CA ASN A 469 22.72 -1.99 -38.79
C ASN A 469 22.72 -0.47 -38.86
N GLU A 470 22.14 0.10 -39.92
CA GLU A 470 21.90 1.54 -40.02
C GLU A 470 21.00 1.99 -38.88
N ILE A 471 19.87 1.30 -38.66
CA ILE A 471 18.97 1.56 -37.52
C ILE A 471 19.72 1.45 -36.19
N LEU A 472 20.47 0.38 -35.96
CA LEU A 472 21.21 0.19 -34.71
C LEU A 472 22.21 1.32 -34.45
N SER A 473 22.89 1.79 -35.49
CA SER A 473 23.83 2.92 -35.39
C SER A 473 23.10 4.24 -35.09
N GLU A 474 21.92 4.45 -35.68
CA GLU A 474 21.07 5.63 -35.47
C GLU A 474 20.53 5.67 -34.03
N VAL A 475 20.00 4.55 -33.54
CA VAL A 475 19.49 4.39 -32.17
C VAL A 475 20.62 4.56 -31.14
N LYS A 476 21.80 3.95 -31.37
CA LYS A 476 22.97 4.15 -30.49
C LYS A 476 23.49 5.58 -30.49
N ALA A 477 23.29 6.32 -31.58
CA ALA A 477 23.65 7.73 -31.68
C ALA A 477 22.57 8.68 -31.14
N ASN A 478 21.50 8.15 -30.53
CA ASN A 478 20.37 8.89 -29.96
C ASN A 478 19.68 9.81 -31.00
N LYS A 479 19.60 9.35 -32.26
CA LYS A 479 18.86 10.02 -33.33
C LYS A 479 17.65 9.16 -33.64
N LEU A 480 16.44 9.73 -33.59
CA LEU A 480 15.20 8.99 -33.85
C LEU A 480 14.36 9.70 -34.92
N ALA A 481 15.02 10.13 -36.00
CA ALA A 481 14.40 10.98 -37.02
C ALA A 481 13.42 10.21 -37.93
N ARG A 482 13.54 8.88 -37.99
CA ARG A 482 12.74 7.99 -38.84
C ARG A 482 12.02 6.90 -38.03
N LYS A 483 11.33 7.30 -36.97
CA LYS A 483 10.64 6.40 -36.02
C LYS A 483 9.72 5.38 -36.70
N ASP A 484 8.87 5.85 -37.61
CA ASP A 484 7.88 4.99 -38.29
C ASP A 484 8.55 3.95 -39.19
N ASP A 485 9.64 4.33 -39.89
CA ASP A 485 10.41 3.41 -40.73
C ASP A 485 11.13 2.34 -39.88
N ILE A 486 11.61 2.71 -38.69
CA ILE A 486 12.23 1.79 -37.73
C ILE A 486 11.19 0.76 -37.25
N ILE A 487 10.04 1.21 -36.77
CA ILE A 487 8.96 0.32 -36.29
C ILE A 487 8.45 -0.57 -37.42
N TYR A 488 8.30 -0.03 -38.63
CA TYR A 488 7.92 -0.80 -39.82
C TYR A 488 8.95 -1.89 -40.14
N THR A 489 10.24 -1.55 -40.15
CA THR A 489 11.33 -2.50 -40.44
C THR A 489 11.39 -3.61 -39.40
N LEU A 490 11.24 -3.28 -38.11
CA LEU A 490 11.19 -4.27 -37.02
C LEU A 490 9.96 -5.18 -37.14
N THR A 491 8.80 -4.60 -37.42
CA THR A 491 7.56 -5.36 -37.65
C THR A 491 7.73 -6.35 -38.79
N HIS A 492 8.29 -5.91 -39.92
CA HIS A 492 8.55 -6.77 -41.06
C HIS A 492 9.52 -7.91 -40.72
N SER A 493 10.63 -7.59 -40.06
CA SER A 493 11.71 -8.55 -39.75
C SER A 493 11.29 -9.62 -38.72
N LEU A 494 10.55 -9.21 -37.69
CA LEU A 494 10.11 -10.08 -36.59
C LEU A 494 8.85 -10.88 -36.92
N SER A 495 7.99 -10.43 -37.85
CA SER A 495 6.76 -11.15 -38.20
C SER A 495 6.99 -12.38 -39.09
N LEU A 496 8.10 -12.44 -39.83
CA LEU A 496 8.39 -13.49 -40.82
C LEU A 496 9.06 -14.74 -40.20
N GLN A 497 8.49 -15.27 -39.10
CA GLN A 497 9.11 -16.32 -38.27
C GLN A 497 9.66 -17.57 -39.00
N ALA A 498 9.07 -17.94 -40.14
CA ALA A 498 9.45 -19.14 -40.88
C ALA A 498 10.62 -18.95 -41.87
N TYR A 499 10.99 -17.69 -42.17
CA TYR A 499 11.94 -17.36 -43.24
C TYR A 499 13.06 -16.41 -42.82
N SER A 500 13.00 -15.82 -41.61
CA SER A 500 14.04 -14.92 -41.12
C SER A 500 15.29 -15.67 -40.69
N ASP A 501 16.45 -15.16 -41.11
CA ASP A 501 17.77 -15.61 -40.63
C ASP A 501 17.94 -15.30 -39.13
N LEU A 502 18.60 -16.19 -38.40
CA LEU A 502 18.84 -16.05 -36.96
C LEU A 502 19.63 -14.76 -36.66
N SER A 503 20.60 -14.41 -37.51
CA SER A 503 21.41 -13.19 -37.36
C SER A 503 20.54 -11.92 -37.43
N VAL A 504 19.58 -11.90 -38.35
CA VAL A 504 18.61 -10.80 -38.55
C VAL A 504 17.69 -10.69 -37.34
N LEU A 505 17.20 -11.81 -36.81
CA LEU A 505 16.36 -11.82 -35.61
C LEU A 505 17.13 -11.33 -34.38
N GLN A 506 18.35 -11.80 -34.15
CA GLN A 506 19.18 -11.36 -33.02
C GLN A 506 19.50 -9.87 -33.10
N LEU A 507 19.85 -9.37 -34.30
CA LEU A 507 20.06 -7.94 -34.54
C LEU A 507 18.79 -7.12 -34.32
N SER A 508 17.63 -7.65 -34.72
CA SER A 508 16.34 -7.00 -34.45
C SER A 508 16.05 -6.88 -32.95
N ILE A 509 16.31 -7.93 -32.16
CA ILE A 509 16.15 -7.89 -30.70
C ILE A 509 17.12 -6.89 -30.05
N GLU A 510 18.37 -6.81 -30.52
CA GLU A 510 19.33 -5.80 -30.04
C GLU A 510 18.85 -4.37 -30.35
N VAL A 511 18.26 -4.13 -31.52
CA VAL A 511 17.65 -2.83 -31.84
C VAL A 511 16.49 -2.53 -30.87
N VAL A 512 15.61 -3.50 -30.61
CA VAL A 512 14.50 -3.33 -29.64
C VAL A 512 15.03 -3.06 -28.24
N ASP A 513 16.08 -3.75 -27.79
CA ASP A 513 16.73 -3.52 -26.50
C ASP A 513 17.28 -2.10 -26.37
N GLN A 514 17.94 -1.59 -27.41
CA GLN A 514 18.45 -0.22 -27.43
C GLN A 514 17.32 0.83 -27.42
N LEU A 515 16.20 0.55 -28.09
CA LEU A 515 15.03 1.43 -28.12
C LEU A 515 14.32 1.48 -26.77
N LEU A 516 14.08 0.33 -26.14
CA LEU A 516 13.23 0.24 -24.96
C LEU A 516 14.00 0.47 -23.65
N VAL A 517 15.25 -0.01 -23.54
CA VAL A 517 16.00 0.01 -22.27
C VAL A 517 17.06 1.10 -22.23
N LYS A 518 17.89 1.21 -23.28
CA LYS A 518 19.18 1.92 -23.15
C LYS A 518 19.16 3.41 -23.51
N ASN A 519 18.28 3.86 -24.42
CA ASN A 519 18.38 5.23 -24.95
C ASN A 519 17.05 6.02 -25.14
N HIS A 520 15.86 5.42 -25.09
CA HIS A 520 14.65 6.09 -25.64
C HIS A 520 13.28 5.79 -25.00
N SER A 521 13.18 5.42 -23.72
CA SER A 521 11.86 5.22 -23.08
C SER A 521 10.91 6.42 -23.23
N ASN A 522 11.44 7.64 -23.38
CA ASN A 522 10.64 8.86 -23.54
C ASN A 522 10.20 9.16 -24.98
N ASN A 523 10.80 8.52 -25.99
CA ASN A 523 10.48 8.76 -27.41
C ASN A 523 9.58 7.65 -28.00
N ILE A 524 9.44 6.53 -27.31
CA ILE A 524 8.56 5.42 -27.66
C ILE A 524 7.33 5.50 -26.74
N SER A 525 6.13 5.47 -27.31
CA SER A 525 4.89 5.47 -26.53
C SER A 525 4.68 4.09 -25.88
N ARG A 526 3.83 4.04 -24.84
CA ARG A 526 3.46 2.77 -24.18
C ARG A 526 2.86 1.76 -25.16
N ASP A 527 2.02 2.22 -26.10
CA ASP A 527 1.42 1.35 -27.11
C ASP A 527 2.46 0.77 -28.06
N GLU A 528 3.43 1.56 -28.49
CA GLU A 528 4.53 1.11 -29.35
C GLU A 528 5.43 0.12 -28.60
N GLN A 529 5.72 0.37 -27.32
CA GLN A 529 6.42 -0.58 -26.47
C GLN A 529 5.66 -1.91 -26.42
N PHE A 530 4.33 -1.88 -26.21
CA PHE A 530 3.52 -3.08 -26.18
C PHE A 530 3.52 -3.82 -27.53
N GLN A 531 3.43 -3.09 -28.64
CA GLN A 531 3.51 -3.66 -29.98
C GLN A 531 4.86 -4.35 -30.22
N LEU A 532 5.97 -3.71 -29.85
CA LEU A 532 7.31 -4.31 -29.98
C LEU A 532 7.43 -5.58 -29.12
N ILE A 533 6.92 -5.58 -27.89
CA ILE A 533 6.89 -6.76 -27.04
C ILE A 533 6.07 -7.90 -27.68
N LYS A 534 4.89 -7.59 -28.23
CA LYS A 534 4.06 -8.57 -28.95
C LYS A 534 4.78 -9.19 -30.15
N LEU A 535 5.65 -8.44 -30.83
CA LEU A 535 6.43 -8.94 -31.96
C LEU A 535 7.55 -9.91 -31.54
N ILE A 536 8.15 -9.71 -30.36
CA ILE A 536 9.27 -10.55 -29.89
C ILE A 536 8.80 -11.83 -29.19
N LEU A 537 7.66 -11.79 -28.48
CA LEU A 537 7.14 -12.92 -27.69
C LEU A 537 7.02 -14.24 -28.48
N PRO A 538 6.52 -14.26 -29.73
CA PRO A 538 6.43 -15.48 -30.53
C PRO A 538 7.78 -16.20 -30.75
N HIS A 539 8.91 -15.51 -30.63
CA HIS A 539 10.26 -16.07 -30.81
C HIS A 539 10.79 -16.78 -29.57
N LEU A 540 10.06 -16.74 -28.44
CA LEU A 540 10.32 -17.62 -27.28
C LEU A 540 10.02 -19.10 -27.58
N LYS A 541 9.20 -19.38 -28.59
CA LYS A 541 8.95 -20.75 -29.05
C LYS A 541 10.17 -21.27 -29.81
N THR A 542 10.66 -22.44 -29.41
CA THR A 542 11.77 -23.12 -30.10
C THR A 542 11.50 -23.27 -31.60
N ASN A 543 12.38 -22.67 -32.43
CA ASN A 543 12.33 -22.83 -33.87
C ASN A 543 13.25 -23.98 -34.30
N LYS A 544 12.67 -25.00 -34.94
CA LYS A 544 13.39 -26.19 -35.38
C LYS A 544 14.41 -25.91 -36.49
N SER A 545 14.27 -24.80 -37.23
CA SER A 545 15.24 -24.42 -38.27
C SER A 545 16.60 -24.02 -37.71
N PHE A 546 16.67 -23.65 -36.42
CA PHE A 546 17.93 -23.27 -35.74
C PHE A 546 18.54 -24.42 -34.93
N ILE A 547 18.04 -25.65 -35.14
CA ILE A 547 18.54 -26.84 -34.43
C ILE A 547 19.28 -27.75 -35.40
N ASP A 548 20.60 -27.74 -35.29
CA ASP A 548 21.45 -28.66 -36.01
C ASP A 548 21.57 -30.00 -35.27
N THR A 549 21.48 -31.09 -36.03
CA THR A 549 21.65 -32.44 -35.49
C THR A 549 22.93 -33.04 -36.04
N LEU A 550 23.95 -33.11 -35.21
CA LEU A 550 25.20 -33.81 -35.51
C LEU A 550 25.04 -35.29 -35.16
N LYS A 551 25.26 -36.17 -36.15
CA LYS A 551 25.19 -37.62 -35.95
C LYS A 551 26.53 -38.26 -36.26
N ALA A 552 27.12 -38.93 -35.27
CA ALA A 552 28.36 -39.67 -35.39
C ALA A 552 28.15 -41.11 -34.90
N GLY A 553 27.90 -42.05 -35.82
CA GLY A 553 27.53 -43.43 -35.49
C GLY A 553 26.20 -43.51 -34.72
N ASN A 554 26.24 -44.07 -33.50
CA ASN A 554 25.09 -44.14 -32.59
C ASN A 554 24.92 -42.86 -31.73
N PHE A 555 25.89 -41.94 -31.77
CA PHE A 555 25.80 -40.69 -31.03
C PHE A 555 25.04 -39.65 -31.86
N THR A 556 24.03 -39.02 -31.25
CA THR A 556 23.27 -37.92 -31.85
C THR A 556 23.28 -36.75 -30.89
N GLN A 557 23.88 -35.63 -31.30
CA GLN A 557 23.89 -34.38 -30.56
C GLN A 557 23.04 -33.35 -31.29
N LYS A 558 22.22 -32.61 -30.55
CA LYS A 558 21.45 -31.48 -31.08
C LYS A 558 22.04 -30.20 -30.54
N ILE A 559 22.36 -29.26 -31.42
CA ILE A 559 22.85 -27.92 -31.10
C ILE A 559 21.71 -26.97 -31.46
N ASP A 560 21.20 -26.24 -30.47
CA ASP A 560 20.13 -25.24 -30.66
C ASP A 560 20.75 -23.85 -30.58
N GLU A 561 21.03 -23.25 -31.75
CA GLU A 561 21.60 -21.91 -31.84
C GLU A 561 20.57 -20.82 -31.49
N GLY A 562 19.27 -21.18 -31.50
CA GLY A 562 18.18 -20.31 -31.11
C GLY A 562 18.09 -20.03 -29.61
N VAL A 563 18.86 -20.73 -28.76
CA VAL A 563 18.90 -20.50 -27.30
C VAL A 563 19.32 -19.05 -26.99
N THR A 564 20.32 -18.54 -27.72
CA THR A 564 20.81 -17.16 -27.55
C THR A 564 19.71 -16.14 -27.78
N LEU A 565 18.92 -16.30 -28.85
CA LEU A 565 17.80 -15.41 -29.15
C LEU A 565 16.75 -15.40 -28.02
N ARG A 566 16.38 -16.59 -27.52
CA ARG A 566 15.40 -16.72 -26.41
C ARG A 566 15.91 -16.09 -25.11
N THR A 567 17.21 -16.26 -24.83
CA THR A 567 17.89 -15.66 -23.68
C THR A 567 17.90 -14.13 -23.77
N MET A 568 18.18 -13.57 -24.96
CA MET A 568 18.13 -12.13 -25.20
C MET A 568 16.73 -11.56 -24.94
N ILE A 569 15.68 -12.23 -25.44
CA ILE A 569 14.28 -11.79 -25.24
C ILE A 569 13.92 -11.80 -23.75
N LEU A 570 14.22 -12.88 -23.01
CA LEU A 570 13.92 -12.95 -21.57
C LEU A 570 14.70 -11.92 -20.76
N SER A 571 15.97 -11.68 -21.12
CA SER A 571 16.81 -10.67 -20.48
C SER A 571 16.29 -9.25 -20.72
N LEU A 572 15.84 -8.96 -21.94
CA LEU A 572 15.17 -7.70 -22.28
C LEU A 572 13.90 -7.52 -21.45
N LEU A 573 13.03 -8.53 -21.38
CA LEU A 573 11.79 -8.44 -20.59
C LEU A 573 12.05 -8.22 -19.09
N LEU A 574 13.10 -8.84 -18.53
CA LEU A 574 13.54 -8.59 -17.14
C LEU A 574 14.02 -7.15 -16.94
N GLN A 575 14.72 -6.56 -17.91
CA GLN A 575 15.20 -5.18 -17.83
C GLN A 575 14.07 -4.14 -17.96
N LEU A 576 12.92 -4.54 -18.52
CA LEU A 576 11.74 -3.69 -18.68
C LEU A 576 10.80 -3.67 -17.46
N LEU A 577 11.13 -4.39 -16.38
CA LEU A 577 10.30 -4.37 -15.18
C LEU A 577 10.40 -3.02 -14.43
N PRO A 578 9.28 -2.52 -13.85
CA PRO A 578 7.94 -3.09 -13.87
C PRO A 578 7.23 -2.90 -15.22
N LEU A 579 6.52 -3.94 -15.69
CA LEU A 579 5.79 -3.95 -16.96
C LEU A 579 4.35 -3.43 -16.77
N ASP A 580 3.79 -2.78 -17.79
CA ASP A 580 2.37 -2.38 -17.74
C ASP A 580 1.46 -3.61 -17.57
N TYR A 581 0.41 -3.47 -16.75
CA TYR A 581 -0.48 -4.58 -16.39
C TYR A 581 -1.09 -5.26 -17.61
N SER A 582 -1.50 -4.49 -18.62
CA SER A 582 -2.06 -4.99 -19.88
C SER A 582 -1.12 -5.93 -20.65
N MET A 583 0.20 -5.82 -20.44
CA MET A 583 1.18 -6.67 -21.11
C MET A 583 1.25 -8.08 -20.53
N LEU A 584 0.85 -8.24 -19.25
CA LEU A 584 0.93 -9.52 -18.54
C LEU A 584 0.09 -10.61 -19.20
N GLY A 585 -1.03 -10.21 -19.81
CA GLY A 585 -1.95 -11.08 -20.56
C GLY A 585 -1.27 -11.91 -21.65
N GLU A 586 -0.25 -11.33 -22.31
CA GLU A 586 0.49 -11.98 -23.39
C GLU A 586 1.78 -12.64 -22.88
N ILE A 587 2.47 -11.98 -21.94
CA ILE A 587 3.80 -12.38 -21.46
C ILE A 587 3.71 -13.65 -20.62
N LEU A 588 2.87 -13.67 -19.57
CA LEU A 588 2.83 -14.77 -18.61
C LEU A 588 2.43 -16.12 -19.26
N PRO A 589 1.34 -16.21 -20.05
CA PRO A 589 0.98 -17.46 -20.72
C PRO A 589 2.04 -17.92 -21.73
N THR A 590 2.66 -16.98 -22.45
CA THR A 590 3.73 -17.29 -23.42
C THR A 590 4.95 -17.89 -22.72
N ILE A 591 5.38 -17.29 -21.61
CA ILE A 591 6.50 -17.77 -20.79
C ILE A 591 6.19 -19.18 -20.23
N ALA A 592 5.04 -19.35 -19.58
CA ALA A 592 4.63 -20.64 -19.02
C ALA A 592 4.58 -21.73 -20.09
N LYS A 593 4.04 -21.40 -21.27
CA LYS A 593 3.87 -22.35 -22.37
C LYS A 593 5.17 -22.70 -23.09
N TYR A 594 6.10 -21.77 -23.27
CA TYR A 594 7.27 -21.97 -24.15
C TYR A 594 8.61 -21.99 -23.41
N SER A 595 8.83 -21.10 -22.44
CA SER A 595 10.15 -20.88 -21.83
C SER A 595 10.39 -21.75 -20.60
N VAL A 596 9.39 -21.95 -19.74
CA VAL A 596 9.52 -22.80 -18.54
C VAL A 596 9.81 -24.26 -18.94
N ARG A 597 9.26 -24.70 -20.08
CA ARG A 597 9.49 -26.06 -20.62
C ARG A 597 10.74 -26.21 -21.46
N ASP A 598 11.53 -25.14 -21.62
CA ASP A 598 12.73 -25.17 -22.46
C ASP A 598 13.71 -26.23 -21.94
N LYS A 599 14.51 -26.77 -22.86
CA LYS A 599 15.54 -27.75 -22.51
C LYS A 599 16.77 -27.08 -21.93
N ASP A 600 17.04 -25.83 -22.33
CA ASP A 600 18.14 -25.05 -21.81
C ASP A 600 17.82 -24.55 -20.39
N LEU A 601 18.74 -24.79 -19.45
CA LEU A 601 18.60 -24.37 -18.05
C LEU A 601 18.54 -22.85 -17.91
N THR A 602 19.37 -22.12 -18.67
CA THR A 602 19.46 -20.65 -18.61
C THR A 602 18.14 -20.00 -19.01
N VAL A 603 17.54 -20.47 -20.11
CA VAL A 603 16.23 -19.97 -20.58
C VAL A 603 15.16 -20.23 -19.53
N ARG A 604 15.15 -21.42 -18.93
CA ARG A 604 14.19 -21.78 -17.88
C ARG A 604 14.39 -20.94 -16.61
N ASP A 605 15.61 -20.76 -16.14
CA ASP A 605 15.90 -20.01 -14.92
C ASP A 605 15.52 -18.54 -15.07
N LEU A 606 15.87 -17.92 -16.20
CA LEU A 606 15.43 -16.54 -16.51
C LEU A 606 13.91 -16.43 -16.61
N SER A 607 13.25 -17.45 -17.16
CA SER A 607 11.79 -17.47 -17.28
C SER A 607 11.10 -17.54 -15.91
N LEU A 608 11.61 -18.36 -15.00
CA LEU A 608 11.10 -18.47 -13.64
C LEU A 608 11.38 -17.21 -12.83
N GLN A 609 12.57 -16.61 -12.98
CA GLN A 609 12.91 -15.32 -12.38
C GLN A 609 11.94 -14.22 -12.85
N LEU A 610 11.68 -14.13 -14.16
CA LEU A 610 10.76 -13.15 -14.72
C LEU A 610 9.33 -13.37 -14.20
N SER A 611 8.85 -14.61 -14.20
CA SER A 611 7.54 -14.93 -13.62
C SER A 611 7.46 -14.55 -12.13
N HIS A 612 8.49 -14.86 -11.34
CA HIS A 612 8.52 -14.51 -9.92
C HIS A 612 8.45 -12.99 -9.70
N GLN A 613 9.25 -12.20 -10.43
CA GLN A 613 9.25 -10.73 -10.27
C GLN A 613 7.94 -10.09 -10.73
N ILE A 614 7.31 -10.61 -11.79
CA ILE A 614 5.96 -10.18 -12.22
C ILE A 614 4.94 -10.51 -11.13
N LEU A 615 4.94 -11.74 -10.60
CA LEU A 615 3.96 -12.15 -9.60
C LEU A 615 4.14 -11.43 -8.26
N ASP A 616 5.38 -11.23 -7.79
CA ASP A 616 5.65 -10.39 -6.62
C ASP A 616 5.00 -9.00 -6.73
N THR A 617 5.01 -8.43 -7.94
CA THR A 617 4.50 -7.08 -8.20
C THR A 617 2.98 -7.07 -8.38
N TYR A 618 2.42 -8.03 -9.13
CA TYR A 618 1.04 -7.96 -9.65
C TYR A 618 0.09 -9.03 -9.12
N TYR A 619 0.56 -10.00 -8.32
CA TYR A 619 -0.25 -11.13 -7.90
C TYR A 619 -1.56 -10.71 -7.19
N ASN A 620 -1.50 -9.71 -6.31
CA ASN A 620 -2.71 -9.20 -5.65
C ASN A 620 -3.74 -8.62 -6.64
N HIS A 621 -3.27 -7.95 -7.70
CA HIS A 621 -4.14 -7.43 -8.76
C HIS A 621 -4.73 -8.57 -9.60
N LEU A 622 -3.90 -9.54 -9.98
CA LEU A 622 -4.32 -10.72 -10.73
C LEU A 622 -5.40 -11.51 -10.00
N ILE A 623 -5.23 -11.76 -8.70
CA ILE A 623 -6.23 -12.46 -7.90
C ILE A 623 -7.47 -11.60 -7.61
N GLY A 624 -7.32 -10.27 -7.46
CA GLY A 624 -8.45 -9.39 -7.17
C GLY A 624 -9.34 -9.09 -8.36
N VAL A 625 -8.75 -9.02 -9.57
CA VAL A 625 -9.39 -8.49 -10.77
C VAL A 625 -9.56 -9.54 -11.86
N ASP A 626 -8.49 -10.28 -12.16
CA ASP A 626 -8.43 -11.22 -13.29
C ASP A 626 -8.25 -12.67 -12.79
N TRP A 627 -8.91 -13.00 -11.69
CA TRP A 627 -8.76 -14.28 -11.00
C TRP A 627 -8.95 -15.48 -11.93
N ASP A 628 -10.06 -15.50 -12.67
CA ASP A 628 -10.40 -16.61 -13.57
C ASP A 628 -9.32 -16.78 -14.65
N TRP A 629 -8.85 -15.67 -15.22
CA TRP A 629 -7.76 -15.66 -16.20
C TRP A 629 -6.45 -16.17 -15.58
N TYR A 630 -6.11 -15.67 -14.39
CA TYR A 630 -4.90 -16.09 -13.69
C TYR A 630 -4.89 -17.60 -13.44
N ASN A 631 -6.02 -18.16 -12.98
CA ASN A 631 -6.14 -19.58 -12.76
C ASN A 631 -6.08 -20.36 -14.08
N ASP A 632 -6.95 -20.03 -15.03
CA ASP A 632 -7.21 -20.86 -16.20
C ASP A 632 -6.13 -20.72 -17.28
N ASP A 633 -5.71 -19.49 -17.59
CA ASP A 633 -4.83 -19.17 -18.72
C ASP A 633 -3.33 -19.17 -18.35
N PHE A 634 -2.99 -18.96 -17.08
CA PHE A 634 -1.60 -18.96 -16.60
C PHE A 634 -1.29 -20.10 -15.62
N TYR A 635 -1.94 -20.14 -14.46
CA TYR A 635 -1.54 -21.03 -13.36
C TYR A 635 -1.69 -22.51 -13.73
N GLN A 636 -2.83 -22.93 -14.31
CA GLN A 636 -2.99 -24.32 -14.76
C GLN A 636 -1.98 -24.68 -15.85
N VAL A 637 -1.70 -23.77 -16.79
CA VAL A 637 -0.70 -23.98 -17.86
C VAL A 637 0.70 -24.17 -17.27
N LEU A 638 1.07 -23.35 -16.29
CA LEU A 638 2.35 -23.46 -15.59
C LEU A 638 2.44 -24.76 -14.81
N LYS A 639 1.42 -25.09 -14.01
CA LYS A 639 1.34 -26.32 -13.22
C LYS A 639 1.45 -27.58 -14.07
N GLU A 640 0.71 -27.64 -15.16
CA GLU A 640 0.82 -28.74 -16.12
C GLU A 640 2.21 -28.85 -16.71
N THR A 641 2.83 -27.72 -17.03
CA THR A 641 4.17 -27.65 -17.63
C THR A 641 5.23 -28.17 -16.65
N CYS A 642 5.20 -27.70 -15.41
CA CYS A 642 6.09 -28.15 -14.35
C CYS A 642 5.93 -29.66 -14.08
N THR A 643 4.68 -30.13 -13.98
CA THR A 643 4.38 -31.56 -13.77
C THR A 643 4.89 -32.44 -14.92
N LYS A 644 4.67 -32.04 -16.17
CA LYS A 644 5.11 -32.80 -17.36
C LYS A 644 6.64 -32.86 -17.50
N LYS A 645 7.37 -31.94 -16.88
CA LYS A 645 8.82 -31.80 -17.00
C LYS A 645 9.59 -32.14 -15.72
N ASP A 646 8.88 -32.55 -14.67
CA ASP A 646 9.45 -32.80 -13.35
C ASP A 646 10.27 -31.60 -12.85
N ILE A 647 9.71 -30.39 -13.03
CA ILE A 647 10.29 -29.14 -12.57
C ILE A 647 9.63 -28.80 -11.25
N ASP A 648 10.40 -28.89 -10.18
CA ASP A 648 9.97 -28.36 -8.89
C ASP A 648 10.15 -26.83 -8.90
N THR A 649 9.12 -26.12 -8.47
CA THR A 649 9.16 -24.67 -8.40
C THR A 649 8.33 -24.17 -7.22
N ASP A 650 9.00 -23.44 -6.33
CA ASP A 650 8.35 -22.79 -5.18
C ASP A 650 7.28 -21.79 -5.62
N LEU A 651 7.34 -21.31 -6.86
CA LEU A 651 6.42 -20.32 -7.44
C LEU A 651 4.95 -20.80 -7.39
N LEU A 652 4.68 -22.09 -7.62
CA LEU A 652 3.31 -22.63 -7.53
C LEU A 652 2.77 -22.65 -6.10
N GLN A 653 3.65 -22.79 -5.09
CA GLN A 653 3.28 -22.76 -3.68
C GLN A 653 3.20 -21.34 -3.14
N GLN A 654 4.03 -20.44 -3.66
CA GLN A 654 4.09 -19.03 -3.27
C GLN A 654 2.97 -18.19 -3.89
N PHE A 655 2.50 -18.54 -5.10
CA PHE A 655 1.44 -17.82 -5.80
C PHE A 655 0.31 -18.77 -6.22
N PRO A 656 -0.30 -19.52 -5.27
CA PRO A 656 -1.38 -20.43 -5.55
C PRO A 656 -2.58 -19.65 -6.10
N PRO A 657 -3.46 -20.29 -6.84
CA PRO A 657 -4.63 -19.63 -7.32
C PRO A 657 -5.63 -19.63 -6.12
N TYR A 658 -6.39 -18.56 -5.93
CA TYR A 658 -7.55 -18.49 -5.04
C TYR A 658 -8.40 -19.78 -5.02
N SER A 659 -8.65 -20.32 -3.83
CA SER A 659 -9.55 -21.46 -3.67
C SER A 659 -10.73 -20.97 -2.85
N PRO A 660 -11.92 -20.76 -3.46
CA PRO A 660 -13.08 -20.42 -2.68
C PRO A 660 -13.34 -21.51 -1.66
N HIS A 661 -13.44 -21.12 -0.38
CA HIS A 661 -14.01 -21.99 0.64
C HIS A 661 -15.42 -22.33 0.17
N LYS A 662 -15.63 -23.60 -0.18
CA LYS A 662 -16.95 -24.14 -0.52
C LYS A 662 -17.81 -24.30 0.71
#